data_AF-A0AA39WYB7-F1
#
_entry.id   AF-A0AA39WYB7-F1
#
_cell.length_a   1.000
_cell.length_b   1.000
_cell.length_c   1.000
_cell.angle_alpha   90.00
_cell.angle_beta   90.00
_cell.angle_gamma   90.00
#
_symmetry.space_group_name_H-M   'P 1'
#
loop_
_entity.id
_entity.type
_entity.pdbx_description
1 polymer ?
#
loop_
_entity_poly.entity_id
_entity_poly.type
_entity_poly.pdbx_seq_one_letter_code
_entity_poly.pdbx_strand_id
1 'polypeptide(L)'
;MSARWNRRGRWASTHYPVASRFFANDGKKYPLRVPGFNLPVDVELTAEDRFAHGFDNWAQARLTAREIAMLQLMNDITDRPGWDDDEGVFKDSVVASWRDDAISTKPLISNAAWEWCIAELRDAAQVFRKTRSVDVLHSASGVCKSDGLISSHILSALRAGAKALAREEGDSSPSQKIRQDLVDPTLFPLAYGATPAVFDNSFEVVELEGIFNSLGQRGASVPAQSIHDRPETPPPLDDDGEGRQRWSLDDRQKYCWSPGFQLLPCEVQFPKQEGGVTISSYINNLHPGRYPAVYNAIESVLEAAIPMWNRVLVKQDGDRLPPRIRTYGAVIEPQEQPPWLDRAIEAQHSFDKDKSNPAYQEALSLVEEYFSRPEPSMADMLPAYLGQAPESLDDWDPREEPFGATIYRKFSRLRHTVHPEPGVSYSYEDWKAGKANRAIVPGCFCPSADHPHQKNAKLSPRNEKCEQFVLEHPDHVFPPSVDLASSFSERGLQVIVKISRTTLTPGENSQCKAEAWHVDGTLNEHLVAGATLVFDTQNVTTPALDFRVEADLDPWECGHVNERDKMIALETTFGLGDTPEALISRVPALQELGSVKFVDSGRLVAYPHGLQHRMGAVELVDKSSPGYFDVLELWLVDPNYRICSTRNVPPQRHDWWFDAVMQAEAKGEWKWPRRLPNEIVEQIRGYAADYPVSMEEARRWQEKRREHEKLCQEAVQHCVDGYMFLEQWLT
;
A
#
# COMPACT_ATOMS: atom_id res chain seq x y z
N MET A 1 -15.24 17.42 20.35
CA MET A 1 -14.11 17.73 19.45
C MET A 1 -12.94 16.86 19.89
N SER A 2 -12.97 15.56 19.58
CA SER A 2 -11.82 14.69 19.83
C SER A 2 -10.88 14.86 18.64
N ALA A 3 -9.90 15.74 18.78
CA ALA A 3 -8.73 15.65 17.92
C ALA A 3 -8.19 14.23 18.13
N ARG A 4 -8.22 13.39 17.08
CA ARG A 4 -7.21 12.33 16.93
C ARG A 4 -5.91 13.12 16.92
N TRP A 5 -5.30 13.31 18.09
CA TRP A 5 -4.01 13.97 18.20
C TRP A 5 -3.08 13.15 17.33
N ASN A 6 -2.62 13.77 16.24
CA ASN A 6 -1.81 13.18 15.19
C ASN A 6 -0.50 12.70 15.83
N ARG A 7 -0.49 11.45 16.32
CA ARG A 7 0.50 10.91 17.27
C ARG A 7 1.94 10.90 16.77
N ARG A 8 2.13 11.11 15.48
CA ARG A 8 3.45 11.12 14.86
C ARG A 8 3.91 12.51 14.41
N GLY A 9 3.18 13.58 14.79
CA GLY A 9 3.46 14.90 14.24
C GLY A 9 3.43 14.88 12.71
N ARG A 10 2.47 14.16 12.11
CA ARG A 10 2.40 14.04 10.65
C ARG A 10 2.06 15.40 10.06
N TRP A 11 3.02 15.93 9.31
CA TRP A 11 3.00 17.04 8.37
C TRP A 11 1.98 18.16 8.61
N ALA A 12 2.48 19.26 9.18
CA ALA A 12 1.99 20.57 8.81
C ALA A 12 2.79 21.03 7.57
N SER A 13 2.37 20.65 6.36
CA SER A 13 2.86 21.31 5.14
C SER A 13 2.53 22.81 5.20
N THR A 14 3.03 23.61 4.26
CA THR A 14 2.59 25.02 4.12
C THR A 14 1.11 25.02 3.74
N HIS A 15 0.24 24.95 4.74
CA HIS A 15 -1.20 24.88 4.58
C HIS A 15 -1.68 26.26 4.16
N TYR A 16 -1.84 26.44 2.86
CA TYR A 16 -2.60 27.58 2.38
C TYR A 16 -4.08 27.23 2.62
N PRO A 17 -4.88 28.08 3.30
CA PRO A 17 -6.32 27.88 3.40
C PRO A 17 -6.92 28.05 2.01
N VAL A 18 -6.98 26.94 1.28
CA VAL A 18 -7.19 26.91 -0.16
C VAL A 18 -8.38 26.01 -0.42
N ALA A 19 -9.47 26.60 -0.87
CA ALA A 19 -10.64 25.83 -1.30
C ALA A 19 -10.28 24.96 -2.52
N SER A 20 -10.86 23.75 -2.63
CA SER A 20 -10.66 22.80 -3.74
C SER A 20 -10.84 23.37 -5.16
N ARG A 21 -11.49 24.53 -5.30
CA ARG A 21 -11.65 25.29 -6.57
C ARG A 21 -10.45 26.16 -6.95
N PHE A 22 -9.34 26.06 -6.22
CA PHE A 22 -8.16 26.90 -6.42
C PHE A 22 -7.25 26.42 -7.55
N PHE A 23 -7.15 25.11 -7.75
CA PHE A 23 -6.39 24.54 -8.87
C PHE A 23 -7.26 24.49 -10.12
N ALA A 24 -6.84 25.18 -11.17
CA ALA A 24 -7.58 25.32 -12.42
C ALA A 24 -6.67 25.07 -13.62
N ASN A 25 -7.05 24.11 -14.46
CA ASN A 25 -6.31 23.76 -15.68
C ASN A 25 -7.21 23.66 -16.93
N ASP A 26 -8.48 24.07 -16.80
CA ASP A 26 -9.48 23.94 -17.86
C ASP A 26 -9.51 25.11 -18.84
N GLY A 27 -8.81 26.21 -18.54
CA GLY A 27 -8.83 27.41 -19.36
C GLY A 27 -10.22 27.98 -19.53
N LYS A 28 -11.20 27.74 -18.64
CA LYS A 28 -12.56 28.28 -18.81
C LYS A 28 -12.80 29.53 -17.98
N LYS A 29 -12.42 29.46 -16.70
CA LYS A 29 -12.76 30.51 -15.70
C LYS A 29 -11.56 31.31 -15.25
N TYR A 30 -10.38 30.68 -15.23
CA TYR A 30 -9.12 31.28 -14.82
C TYR A 30 -8.02 30.81 -15.78
N PRO A 31 -6.95 31.61 -15.96
CA PRO A 31 -5.70 31.12 -16.55
C PRO A 31 -5.20 29.87 -15.80
N LEU A 32 -4.40 28.99 -16.45
CA LEU A 32 -3.72 27.85 -15.81
C LEU A 32 -3.10 28.25 -14.47
N ARG A 33 -3.57 27.59 -13.42
CA ARG A 33 -3.13 27.79 -12.05
C ARG A 33 -3.05 26.45 -11.37
N VAL A 34 -1.87 25.86 -11.43
CA VAL A 34 -1.54 24.51 -10.93
C VAL A 34 -0.11 24.51 -10.38
N PRO A 35 0.31 23.52 -9.58
CA PRO A 35 1.68 23.46 -9.07
C PRO A 35 2.72 23.57 -10.18
N GLY A 36 3.74 24.42 -9.97
CA GLY A 36 4.75 24.75 -10.98
C GLY A 36 4.30 25.80 -12.03
N PHE A 37 3.03 26.18 -12.07
CA PHE A 37 2.47 27.23 -12.94
C PHE A 37 1.62 28.23 -12.14
N ASN A 38 2.22 29.37 -11.79
CA ASN A 38 1.63 30.40 -10.91
C ASN A 38 1.37 29.95 -9.47
N LEU A 39 1.85 28.76 -9.10
CA LEU A 39 1.84 28.22 -7.75
C LEU A 39 3.19 27.50 -7.49
N PRO A 40 3.65 27.47 -6.24
CA PRO A 40 4.77 26.63 -5.82
C PRO A 40 4.57 25.16 -6.22
N VAL A 41 5.65 24.42 -6.48
CA VAL A 41 5.58 22.98 -6.78
C VAL A 41 5.10 22.20 -5.54
N ASP A 42 5.53 22.62 -4.36
CA ASP A 42 5.28 21.98 -3.05
C ASP A 42 4.00 22.47 -2.35
N VAL A 43 3.07 23.09 -3.08
CA VAL A 43 1.77 23.51 -2.53
C VAL A 43 0.90 22.28 -2.25
N GLU A 44 0.23 22.20 -1.10
CA GLU A 44 -0.70 21.10 -0.80
C GLU A 44 -2.05 21.60 -0.29
N LEU A 45 -3.10 20.79 -0.49
CA LEU A 45 -4.39 20.97 0.17
C LEU A 45 -4.33 20.45 1.61
N THR A 46 -5.26 20.92 2.45
CA THR A 46 -5.46 20.34 3.79
C THR A 46 -5.86 18.86 3.68
N ALA A 47 -5.56 18.08 4.72
CA ALA A 47 -5.95 16.68 4.84
C ALA A 47 -7.46 16.43 4.62
N GLU A 48 -8.31 17.39 5.02
CA GLU A 48 -9.76 17.31 4.93
C GLU A 48 -10.28 17.54 3.50
N ASP A 49 -9.55 18.32 2.69
CA ASP A 49 -9.93 18.75 1.35
C ASP A 49 -9.42 17.83 0.23
N ARG A 50 -8.73 16.73 0.58
CA ARG A 50 -8.05 15.82 -0.36
C ARG A 50 -8.16 14.35 0.05
N PHE A 51 -7.84 13.46 -0.88
CA PHE A 51 -7.63 12.04 -0.57
C PHE A 51 -6.15 11.79 -0.18
N ALA A 52 -5.90 10.70 0.53
CA ALA A 52 -4.55 10.35 0.96
C ALA A 52 -3.72 9.77 -0.19
N HIS A 53 -2.45 10.15 -0.26
CA HIS A 53 -1.43 9.59 -1.17
C HIS A 53 -0.43 8.69 -0.42
N GLY A 54 0.39 7.92 -1.14
CA GLY A 54 1.32 6.94 -0.56
C GLY A 54 2.56 7.48 0.16
N PHE A 55 2.84 8.78 0.06
CA PHE A 55 4.00 9.40 0.73
C PHE A 55 3.69 9.83 2.17
N ASP A 56 3.58 8.88 3.11
CA ASP A 56 3.43 9.12 4.58
C ASP A 56 2.17 9.87 5.02
N ASN A 57 1.13 9.84 4.19
CA ASN A 57 -0.10 10.58 4.46
C ASN A 57 -1.08 9.75 5.29
N TRP A 58 -1.11 8.44 5.07
CA TRP A 58 -2.06 7.54 5.70
C TRP A 58 -1.35 6.32 6.27
N ALA A 59 -1.75 5.96 7.49
CA ALA A 59 -1.37 4.72 8.17
C ALA A 59 -2.61 4.19 8.87
N GLN A 60 -2.60 2.89 9.16
CA GLN A 60 -3.71 2.22 9.84
C GLN A 60 -3.30 1.74 11.22
N ALA A 61 -4.25 1.35 12.07
CA ALA A 61 -3.92 0.55 13.25
C ALA A 61 -3.33 -0.82 12.83
N ARG A 62 -2.29 -1.28 13.53
CA ARG A 62 -1.71 -2.61 13.34
C ARG A 62 -2.75 -3.67 13.65
N LEU A 63 -3.02 -4.54 12.67
CA LEU A 63 -3.94 -5.65 12.84
C LEU A 63 -3.22 -6.81 13.53
N THR A 64 -3.96 -7.62 14.28
CA THR A 64 -3.42 -8.84 14.88
C THR A 64 -3.05 -9.86 13.79
N ALA A 65 -2.12 -10.79 14.07
CA ALA A 65 -1.70 -11.80 13.10
C ALA A 65 -2.88 -12.67 12.63
N ARG A 66 -3.80 -13.00 13.53
CA ARG A 66 -5.06 -13.68 13.18
C ARG A 66 -5.92 -12.86 12.24
N GLU A 67 -6.08 -11.56 12.47
CA GLU A 67 -6.87 -10.73 11.57
C GLU A 67 -6.26 -10.68 10.17
N ILE A 68 -4.92 -10.62 10.04
CA ILE A 68 -4.24 -10.77 8.74
C ILE A 68 -4.53 -12.13 8.10
N ALA A 69 -4.45 -13.23 8.87
CA ALA A 69 -4.78 -14.56 8.36
C ALA A 69 -6.25 -14.66 7.87
N MET A 70 -7.19 -14.01 8.57
CA MET A 70 -8.60 -13.91 8.16
C MET A 70 -8.74 -13.18 6.82
N LEU A 71 -8.07 -12.04 6.65
CA LEU A 71 -8.08 -11.27 5.40
C LEU A 71 -7.53 -12.07 4.22
N GLN A 72 -6.43 -12.78 4.42
CA GLN A 72 -5.83 -13.64 3.41
C GLN A 72 -6.73 -14.82 3.05
N LEU A 73 -7.37 -15.46 4.03
CA LEU A 73 -8.34 -16.54 3.80
C LEU A 73 -9.53 -16.07 2.95
N MET A 74 -10.11 -14.91 3.28
CA MET A 74 -11.23 -14.37 2.49
C MET A 74 -10.79 -14.01 1.07
N ASN A 75 -9.57 -13.48 0.90
CA ASN A 75 -9.01 -13.23 -0.43
C ASN A 75 -8.81 -14.54 -1.23
N ASP A 76 -8.33 -15.62 -0.59
CA ASP A 76 -8.17 -16.94 -1.20
C ASP A 76 -9.53 -17.57 -1.59
N ILE A 77 -10.57 -17.43 -0.75
CA ILE A 77 -11.91 -17.97 -1.03
C ILE A 77 -12.55 -17.24 -2.21
N THR A 78 -12.40 -15.92 -2.28
CA THR A 78 -12.96 -15.10 -3.38
C THR A 78 -12.27 -15.33 -4.73
N ASP A 79 -11.17 -16.08 -4.78
CA ASP A 79 -10.54 -16.56 -6.02
C ASP A 79 -11.13 -17.87 -6.52
N ARG A 80 -11.97 -18.56 -5.73
CA ARG A 80 -12.58 -19.82 -6.13
C ARG A 80 -13.72 -19.55 -7.13
N PRO A 81 -13.80 -20.29 -8.25
CA PRO A 81 -14.93 -20.16 -9.17
C PRO A 81 -16.26 -20.44 -8.44
N GLY A 82 -17.27 -19.58 -8.66
CA GLY A 82 -18.60 -19.74 -8.07
C GLY A 82 -18.67 -19.49 -6.56
N TRP A 83 -17.67 -18.87 -5.94
CA TRP A 83 -17.68 -18.64 -4.49
C TRP A 83 -18.92 -17.86 -4.00
N ASP A 84 -19.46 -16.96 -4.84
CA ASP A 84 -20.56 -16.06 -4.52
C ASP A 84 -21.97 -16.62 -4.82
N ASP A 85 -22.06 -17.78 -5.47
CA ASP A 85 -23.35 -18.37 -5.87
C ASP A 85 -24.00 -19.20 -4.75
N ASP A 86 -25.22 -19.70 -4.99
CA ASP A 86 -25.98 -20.45 -4.00
C ASP A 86 -25.35 -21.83 -3.68
N GLU A 87 -24.45 -22.32 -4.54
CA GLU A 87 -23.67 -23.54 -4.37
C GLU A 87 -22.30 -23.30 -3.72
N GLY A 88 -21.86 -22.04 -3.62
CA GLY A 88 -20.64 -21.58 -2.94
C GLY A 88 -20.86 -21.25 -1.46
N VAL A 89 -20.65 -19.99 -1.08
CA VAL A 89 -20.65 -19.53 0.32
C VAL A 89 -21.99 -19.70 1.06
N PHE A 90 -23.09 -19.88 0.33
CA PHE A 90 -24.42 -20.12 0.90
C PHE A 90 -24.73 -21.60 1.13
N LYS A 91 -23.90 -22.52 0.64
CA LYS A 91 -24.09 -23.97 0.80
C LYS A 91 -23.27 -24.52 1.97
N ASP A 92 -23.97 -24.92 3.03
CA ASP A 92 -23.33 -25.36 4.29
C ASP A 92 -22.37 -26.55 4.11
N SER A 93 -22.64 -27.49 3.20
CA SER A 93 -21.73 -28.62 2.96
C SER A 93 -20.40 -28.18 2.33
N VAL A 94 -20.43 -27.15 1.48
CA VAL A 94 -19.24 -26.59 0.82
C VAL A 94 -18.44 -25.75 1.82
N VAL A 95 -19.14 -24.92 2.59
CA VAL A 95 -18.54 -24.16 3.70
C VAL A 95 -17.88 -25.09 4.73
N ALA A 96 -18.50 -26.23 5.06
CA ALA A 96 -17.89 -27.21 5.97
C ALA A 96 -16.57 -27.78 5.42
N SER A 97 -16.52 -28.13 4.13
CA SER A 97 -15.27 -28.58 3.50
C SER A 97 -14.21 -27.48 3.50
N TRP A 98 -14.58 -26.24 3.20
CA TRP A 98 -13.63 -25.12 3.21
C TRP A 98 -13.10 -24.82 4.61
N ARG A 99 -13.91 -25.07 5.65
CA ARG A 99 -13.51 -24.94 7.05
C ARG A 99 -12.41 -25.93 7.41
N ASP A 100 -12.59 -27.20 7.05
CA ASP A 100 -11.61 -28.25 7.33
C ASP A 100 -10.27 -27.94 6.64
N ASP A 101 -10.32 -27.46 5.38
CA ASP A 101 -9.15 -26.98 4.66
C ASP A 101 -8.50 -25.76 5.34
N ALA A 102 -9.30 -24.78 5.78
CA ALA A 102 -8.79 -23.56 6.38
C ALA A 102 -8.11 -23.81 7.74
N ILE A 103 -8.74 -24.62 8.61
CA ILE A 103 -8.21 -24.96 9.94
C ILE A 103 -6.94 -25.80 9.81
N SER A 104 -6.86 -26.69 8.81
CA SER A 104 -5.67 -27.52 8.60
C SER A 104 -4.49 -26.78 7.97
N THR A 105 -4.74 -25.74 7.16
CA THR A 105 -3.69 -25.02 6.43
C THR A 105 -3.27 -23.70 7.06
N LYS A 106 -4.13 -23.07 7.87
CA LYS A 106 -3.86 -21.76 8.49
C LYS A 106 -4.06 -21.85 10.02
N PRO A 107 -2.99 -22.05 10.81
CA PRO A 107 -3.07 -22.28 12.26
C PRO A 107 -3.82 -21.20 13.07
N LEU A 108 -3.81 -19.95 12.60
CA LEU A 108 -4.46 -18.84 13.29
C LEU A 108 -5.98 -18.76 13.05
N ILE A 109 -6.53 -19.56 12.14
CA ILE A 109 -7.97 -19.60 11.85
C ILE A 109 -8.67 -20.50 12.87
N SER A 110 -9.13 -19.88 13.96
CA SER A 110 -9.99 -20.51 14.96
C SER A 110 -11.42 -20.70 14.43
N ASN A 111 -12.26 -21.39 15.22
CA ASN A 111 -13.70 -21.49 14.93
C ASN A 111 -14.39 -20.11 14.91
N ALA A 112 -14.05 -19.23 15.86
CA ALA A 112 -14.61 -17.89 15.91
C ALA A 112 -14.16 -17.03 14.71
N ALA A 113 -12.88 -17.12 14.34
CA ALA A 113 -12.35 -16.46 13.15
C ALA A 113 -13.01 -16.96 11.87
N TRP A 114 -13.22 -18.27 11.76
CA TRP A 114 -13.93 -18.88 10.64
C TRP A 114 -15.37 -18.38 10.50
N GLU A 115 -16.15 -18.41 11.58
CA GLU A 115 -17.53 -17.95 11.59
C GLU A 115 -17.63 -16.47 11.17
N TRP A 116 -16.69 -15.64 11.64
CA TRP A 116 -16.60 -14.24 11.22
C TRP A 116 -16.30 -14.09 9.74
N CYS A 117 -15.30 -14.81 9.22
CA CYS A 117 -14.94 -14.79 7.79
C CYS A 117 -16.14 -15.17 6.90
N ILE A 118 -16.91 -16.20 7.28
CA ILE A 118 -18.07 -16.62 6.51
C ILE A 118 -19.21 -15.60 6.56
N ALA A 119 -19.46 -14.96 7.71
CA ALA A 119 -20.43 -13.87 7.80
C ALA A 119 -20.07 -12.72 6.84
N GLU A 120 -18.80 -12.30 6.86
CA GLU A 120 -18.31 -11.25 5.97
C GLU A 120 -18.35 -11.64 4.48
N LEU A 121 -17.97 -12.88 4.15
CA LEU A 121 -18.05 -13.39 2.77
C LEU A 121 -19.48 -13.46 2.25
N ARG A 122 -20.47 -13.83 3.08
CA ARG A 122 -21.89 -13.86 2.68
C ARG A 122 -22.43 -12.46 2.38
N ASP A 123 -22.02 -11.46 3.16
CA ASP A 123 -22.35 -10.06 2.87
C ASP A 123 -21.63 -9.56 1.60
N ALA A 124 -20.34 -9.88 1.46
CA ALA A 124 -19.56 -9.54 0.28
C ALA A 124 -20.12 -10.16 -1.00
N ALA A 125 -20.62 -11.41 -0.94
CA ALA A 125 -21.26 -12.08 -2.07
C ALA A 125 -22.52 -11.33 -2.55
N GLN A 126 -23.33 -10.80 -1.63
CA GLN A 126 -24.51 -10.01 -2.00
C GLN A 126 -24.14 -8.71 -2.74
N VAL A 127 -23.05 -8.06 -2.33
CA VAL A 127 -22.52 -6.88 -3.02
C VAL A 127 -21.95 -7.27 -4.38
N PHE A 128 -21.15 -8.34 -4.43
CA PHE A 128 -20.54 -8.85 -5.65
C PHE A 128 -21.58 -9.22 -6.72
N ARG A 129 -22.70 -9.85 -6.34
CA ARG A 129 -23.81 -10.13 -7.28
C ARG A 129 -24.37 -8.89 -7.96
N LYS A 130 -24.30 -7.72 -7.31
CA LYS A 130 -24.78 -6.43 -7.84
C LYS A 130 -23.72 -5.67 -8.63
N THR A 131 -22.49 -5.63 -8.13
CA THR A 131 -21.43 -4.76 -8.66
C THR A 131 -20.41 -5.50 -9.53
N ARG A 132 -20.42 -6.84 -9.49
CA ARG A 132 -19.40 -7.73 -10.08
C ARG A 132 -17.97 -7.42 -9.60
N SER A 133 -17.85 -6.86 -8.41
CA SER A 133 -16.58 -6.50 -7.79
C SER A 133 -16.63 -6.75 -6.29
N VAL A 134 -15.54 -7.27 -5.75
CA VAL A 134 -15.40 -7.62 -4.33
C VAL A 134 -14.20 -6.90 -3.76
N ASP A 135 -14.34 -6.41 -2.55
CA ASP A 135 -13.24 -5.81 -1.82
C ASP A 135 -12.59 -6.91 -0.95
N VAL A 136 -11.27 -6.96 -0.97
CA VAL A 136 -10.41 -7.94 -0.30
C VAL A 136 -9.29 -7.22 0.44
N LEU A 137 -8.58 -7.96 1.30
CA LEU A 137 -7.55 -7.38 2.17
C LEU A 137 -8.07 -6.16 2.95
N HIS A 138 -9.32 -6.27 3.42
CA HIS A 138 -10.08 -5.27 4.14
C HIS A 138 -9.50 -4.91 5.51
N SER A 139 -8.44 -4.13 5.51
CA SER A 139 -7.91 -3.47 6.69
C SER A 139 -8.67 -2.15 6.95
N ALA A 140 -7.97 -1.07 7.33
CA ALA A 140 -8.58 0.26 7.42
C ALA A 140 -8.96 0.84 6.03
N SER A 141 -8.40 0.28 4.95
CA SER A 141 -8.94 0.37 3.59
C SER A 141 -8.95 -1.03 2.95
N GLY A 142 -9.22 -1.16 1.66
CA GLY A 142 -9.21 -2.44 0.97
C GLY A 142 -8.65 -2.36 -0.45
N VAL A 143 -8.48 -3.52 -1.05
CA VAL A 143 -8.19 -3.70 -2.48
C VAL A 143 -9.46 -4.24 -3.13
N CYS A 144 -9.95 -3.60 -4.18
CA CYS A 144 -11.11 -4.08 -4.92
C CYS A 144 -10.64 -4.90 -6.14
N LYS A 145 -11.18 -6.10 -6.34
CA LYS A 145 -10.92 -6.92 -7.53
C LYS A 145 -12.20 -7.32 -8.26
N SER A 146 -12.11 -7.53 -9.57
CA SER A 146 -13.21 -7.98 -10.41
C SER A 146 -12.73 -8.82 -11.60
N ASP A 147 -13.41 -9.94 -11.84
CA ASP A 147 -13.10 -10.90 -12.92
C ASP A 147 -14.02 -10.78 -14.14
N GLY A 148 -15.04 -9.92 -14.07
CA GLY A 148 -16.13 -9.90 -15.05
C GLY A 148 -16.48 -8.53 -15.62
N LEU A 149 -15.83 -7.45 -15.18
CA LEU A 149 -16.13 -6.11 -15.66
C LEU A 149 -15.54 -5.83 -17.05
N ILE A 150 -14.45 -6.50 -17.44
CA ILE A 150 -13.78 -6.28 -18.72
C ILE A 150 -14.19 -7.35 -19.73
N SER A 151 -14.84 -6.93 -20.82
CA SER A 151 -15.29 -7.85 -21.87
C SER A 151 -14.13 -8.39 -22.72
N SER A 152 -14.34 -9.56 -23.32
CA SER A 152 -13.38 -10.20 -24.24
C SER A 152 -13.06 -9.33 -25.47
N HIS A 153 -13.99 -8.48 -25.89
CA HIS A 153 -13.79 -7.52 -26.98
C HIS A 153 -12.76 -6.45 -26.59
N ILE A 154 -12.87 -5.88 -25.39
CA ILE A 154 -11.93 -4.89 -24.84
C ILE A 154 -10.54 -5.51 -24.71
N LEU A 155 -10.44 -6.72 -24.14
CA LEU A 155 -9.16 -7.44 -24.03
C LEU A 155 -8.52 -7.67 -25.40
N SER A 156 -9.32 -8.04 -26.40
CA SER A 156 -8.83 -8.25 -27.77
C SER A 156 -8.30 -6.96 -28.41
N ALA A 157 -8.96 -5.82 -28.16
CA ALA A 157 -8.50 -4.51 -28.61
C ALA A 157 -7.16 -4.11 -27.95
N LEU A 158 -7.02 -4.30 -26.62
CA LEU A 158 -5.77 -4.07 -25.90
C LEU A 158 -4.63 -4.95 -26.42
N ARG A 159 -4.88 -6.25 -26.62
CA ARG A 159 -3.88 -7.20 -27.19
C ARG A 159 -3.42 -6.79 -28.58
N ALA A 160 -4.33 -6.39 -29.45
CA ALA A 160 -4.00 -5.92 -30.79
C ALA A 160 -3.17 -4.63 -30.73
N GLY A 161 -3.55 -3.69 -29.86
CA GLY A 161 -2.83 -2.45 -29.59
C GLY A 161 -1.41 -2.68 -29.08
N ALA A 162 -1.25 -3.51 -28.04
CA ALA A 162 0.05 -3.85 -27.46
C ALA A 162 0.98 -4.49 -28.50
N LYS A 163 0.47 -5.41 -29.33
CA LYS A 163 1.24 -6.01 -30.44
C LYS A 163 1.67 -5.00 -31.49
N ALA A 164 0.85 -3.98 -31.76
CA ALA A 164 1.19 -2.91 -32.71
C ALA A 164 2.24 -1.96 -32.12
N LEU A 165 2.07 -1.53 -30.86
CA LEU A 165 3.03 -0.69 -30.14
C LEU A 165 4.40 -1.35 -30.04
N ALA A 166 4.46 -2.65 -29.71
CA ALA A 166 5.71 -3.40 -29.63
C ALA A 166 6.47 -3.49 -30.96
N ARG A 167 5.77 -3.36 -32.11
CA ARG A 167 6.40 -3.35 -33.45
C ARG A 167 6.95 -1.97 -33.82
N GLU A 168 6.29 -0.89 -33.37
CA GLU A 168 6.70 0.49 -33.69
C GLU A 168 8.03 0.88 -33.02
N GLU A 169 8.34 0.34 -31.84
CA GLU A 169 9.62 0.61 -31.16
C GLU A 169 10.84 0.01 -31.90
N GLY A 170 10.60 -0.81 -32.93
CA GLY A 170 11.64 -1.40 -33.77
C GLY A 170 12.31 -2.61 -33.14
N ASP A 171 12.66 -3.57 -33.98
CA ASP A 171 13.43 -4.79 -33.67
C ASP A 171 14.92 -4.46 -33.40
N SER A 172 15.22 -3.30 -32.80
CA SER A 172 16.58 -2.82 -32.52
C SER A 172 17.19 -3.62 -31.38
N SER A 173 17.53 -4.87 -31.69
CA SER A 173 17.85 -5.98 -30.81
C SER A 173 16.74 -6.26 -29.78
N PRO A 174 16.46 -7.54 -29.45
CA PRO A 174 15.72 -7.81 -28.22
C PRO A 174 16.57 -7.22 -27.10
N SER A 175 16.17 -6.05 -26.61
CA SER A 175 16.82 -5.51 -25.43
C SER A 175 16.74 -6.63 -24.41
N GLN A 176 17.85 -7.06 -23.84
CA GLN A 176 17.92 -8.08 -22.78
C GLN A 176 17.06 -7.70 -21.54
N LYS A 177 16.31 -6.59 -21.61
CA LYS A 177 15.39 -6.10 -20.62
C LYS A 177 14.17 -6.99 -20.57
N ILE A 178 13.97 -7.59 -19.41
CA ILE A 178 12.83 -8.42 -19.06
C ILE A 178 11.51 -7.63 -19.15
N ARG A 179 11.52 -6.30 -18.91
CA ARG A 179 10.35 -5.41 -18.94
C ARG A 179 10.50 -4.30 -19.97
N GLN A 180 9.45 -4.05 -20.73
CA GLN A 180 9.33 -3.01 -21.75
C GLN A 180 8.04 -2.20 -21.54
N ASP A 181 8.14 -0.88 -21.44
CA ASP A 181 6.99 0.02 -21.32
C ASP A 181 6.54 0.47 -22.72
N LEU A 182 5.44 -0.11 -23.22
CA LEU A 182 4.86 0.16 -24.54
C LEU A 182 4.18 1.53 -24.62
N VAL A 183 3.55 1.94 -23.52
CA VAL A 183 3.10 3.32 -23.28
C VAL A 183 3.76 3.73 -21.98
N ASP A 184 4.89 4.43 -22.10
CA ASP A 184 5.68 4.88 -20.97
C ASP A 184 5.32 6.32 -20.59
N PRO A 185 4.67 6.55 -19.43
CA PRO A 185 4.30 7.90 -18.99
C PRO A 185 5.51 8.74 -18.57
N THR A 186 6.65 8.10 -18.26
CA THR A 186 7.89 8.77 -17.82
C THR A 186 8.72 9.31 -18.98
N LEU A 187 8.43 8.88 -20.21
CA LEU A 187 8.94 9.51 -21.43
C LEU A 187 8.13 10.76 -21.77
N PHE A 188 8.81 11.79 -22.25
CA PHE A 188 8.21 13.11 -22.51
C PHE A 188 7.42 13.67 -21.31
N PRO A 189 8.00 13.72 -20.10
CA PRO A 189 7.34 14.35 -18.96
C PRO A 189 7.21 15.86 -19.20
N LEU A 190 6.49 16.55 -18.33
CA LEU A 190 6.65 17.99 -18.18
C LEU A 190 8.03 18.25 -17.56
N ALA A 191 8.93 18.90 -18.28
CA ALA A 191 10.19 19.40 -17.75
C ALA A 191 10.04 20.89 -17.39
N TYR A 192 10.10 21.23 -16.12
CA TYR A 192 9.91 22.61 -15.67
C TYR A 192 10.97 23.54 -16.27
N GLY A 193 10.55 24.70 -16.78
CA GLY A 193 11.40 25.65 -17.49
C GLY A 193 11.73 25.29 -18.95
N ALA A 194 11.55 24.03 -19.38
CA ALA A 194 11.86 23.58 -20.73
C ALA A 194 10.59 23.27 -21.57
N THR A 195 9.64 22.52 -21.03
CA THR A 195 8.41 22.16 -21.75
C THR A 195 7.49 23.39 -21.86
N PRO A 196 7.11 23.81 -23.08
CA PRO A 196 6.14 24.88 -23.27
C PRO A 196 4.73 24.40 -22.90
N ALA A 197 3.98 25.21 -22.14
CA ALA A 197 2.56 24.98 -21.88
C ALA A 197 1.73 26.12 -22.47
N VAL A 198 0.57 25.79 -23.04
CA VAL A 198 -0.40 26.77 -23.54
C VAL A 198 -0.96 27.51 -22.33
N PHE A 199 -0.42 28.71 -22.08
CA PHE A 199 -0.70 29.54 -20.91
C PHE A 199 -0.57 31.05 -21.23
N ASP A 200 -0.96 31.50 -22.42
CA ASP A 200 -1.24 32.93 -22.56
C ASP A 200 -2.65 33.23 -22.04
N ASN A 201 -2.98 34.50 -21.81
CA ASN A 201 -4.28 34.96 -21.28
C ASN A 201 -5.47 34.67 -22.24
N SER A 202 -5.32 33.74 -23.19
CA SER A 202 -6.24 33.40 -24.28
C SER A 202 -7.27 32.32 -23.93
N PHE A 203 -7.17 31.67 -22.75
CA PHE A 203 -8.05 30.56 -22.37
C PHE A 203 -7.91 29.31 -23.29
N GLU A 204 -6.86 29.23 -24.12
CA GLU A 204 -6.65 28.14 -25.07
C GLU A 204 -6.25 26.81 -24.40
N VAL A 205 -6.75 25.71 -24.94
CA VAL A 205 -6.48 24.33 -24.50
C VAL A 205 -6.19 23.43 -25.70
N VAL A 206 -5.40 22.37 -25.48
CA VAL A 206 -5.15 21.33 -26.49
C VAL A 206 -6.34 20.39 -26.53
N GLU A 207 -7.18 20.55 -27.56
CA GLU A 207 -8.27 19.62 -27.84
C GLU A 207 -7.73 18.33 -28.48
N LEU A 208 -8.36 17.20 -28.16
CA LEU A 208 -8.03 15.92 -28.79
C LEU A 208 -8.39 15.94 -30.29
N GLU A 209 -9.51 16.56 -30.62
CA GLU A 209 -9.92 16.80 -32.00
C GLU A 209 -9.04 17.91 -32.60
N GLY A 210 -8.42 17.64 -33.75
CA GLY A 210 -7.49 18.60 -34.34
C GLY A 210 -6.23 18.83 -33.51
N ILE A 211 -5.85 17.90 -32.60
CA ILE A 211 -4.65 17.99 -31.75
C ILE A 211 -3.40 18.42 -32.51
N PHE A 212 -3.24 17.96 -33.75
CA PHE A 212 -2.09 18.27 -34.59
C PHE A 212 -2.08 19.70 -35.15
N ASN A 213 -3.15 20.47 -34.96
CA ASN A 213 -3.18 21.92 -35.23
C ASN A 213 -2.48 22.71 -34.13
N SER A 214 -2.38 22.14 -32.91
CA SER A 214 -1.65 22.75 -31.79
C SER A 214 -0.13 22.51 -31.86
N LEU A 215 0.31 21.62 -32.75
CA LEU A 215 1.71 21.33 -32.97
C LEU A 215 2.45 22.56 -33.50
N GLY A 216 3.48 23.00 -32.78
CA GLY A 216 4.26 24.18 -33.13
C GLY A 216 3.68 25.50 -32.59
N GLN A 217 2.52 25.49 -31.93
CA GLN A 217 2.10 26.61 -31.09
C GLN A 217 3.05 26.70 -29.88
N ARG A 218 3.78 27.81 -29.77
CA ARG A 218 4.75 28.03 -28.69
C ARG A 218 4.04 28.69 -27.52
N GLY A 219 3.59 27.89 -26.56
CA GLY A 219 3.21 28.37 -25.24
C GLY A 219 4.42 28.92 -24.46
N ALA A 220 4.18 29.52 -23.30
CA ALA A 220 5.25 29.96 -22.40
C ALA A 220 5.70 28.80 -21.51
N SER A 221 7.02 28.64 -21.32
CA SER A 221 7.53 27.83 -20.21
C SER A 221 7.65 28.71 -18.98
N VAL A 222 7.32 28.16 -17.81
CA VAL A 222 7.53 28.80 -16.52
C VAL A 222 8.59 27.98 -15.77
N PRO A 223 9.62 28.60 -15.19
CA PRO A 223 10.55 27.87 -14.33
C PRO A 223 9.80 27.27 -13.14
N ALA A 224 10.23 26.12 -12.66
CA ALA A 224 9.71 25.59 -11.40
C ALA A 224 9.83 26.66 -10.31
N GLN A 225 8.74 26.95 -9.61
CA GLN A 225 8.75 27.85 -8.46
C GLN A 225 8.72 26.99 -7.18
N SER A 226 9.76 27.10 -6.34
CA SER A 226 10.00 26.43 -5.05
C SER A 226 10.13 24.90 -5.02
N ILE A 227 11.27 24.41 -4.51
CA ILE A 227 11.36 23.46 -3.39
C ILE A 227 12.54 23.93 -2.53
N HIS A 228 12.27 24.61 -1.42
CA HIS A 228 13.26 25.32 -0.60
C HIS A 228 14.57 24.53 -0.36
N ASP A 229 15.71 25.13 -0.75
CA ASP A 229 17.07 24.68 -0.45
C ASP A 229 17.34 23.17 -0.59
N ARG A 230 16.64 22.45 -1.48
CA ARG A 230 16.90 21.03 -1.69
C ARG A 230 18.26 20.84 -2.37
N PRO A 231 19.26 20.23 -1.71
CA PRO A 231 20.54 19.93 -2.35
C PRO A 231 20.38 18.84 -3.44
N GLU A 232 21.25 18.84 -4.44
CA GLU A 232 21.29 17.76 -5.44
C GLU A 232 21.64 16.41 -4.80
N THR A 233 22.54 16.44 -3.81
CA THR A 233 22.95 15.26 -3.05
C THR A 233 22.11 15.14 -1.78
N PRO A 234 21.46 13.99 -1.52
CA PRO A 234 20.77 13.76 -0.26
C PRO A 234 21.69 14.02 0.94
N PRO A 235 21.17 14.64 2.02
CA PRO A 235 21.94 14.77 3.25
C PRO A 235 22.28 13.38 3.79
N PRO A 236 23.36 13.25 4.57
CA PRO A 236 23.60 12.03 5.32
C PRO A 236 22.37 11.73 6.19
N LEU A 237 22.13 10.46 6.43
CA LEU A 237 21.13 10.07 7.42
C LEU A 237 21.61 10.56 8.79
N ASP A 238 20.73 11.23 9.52
CA ASP A 238 21.00 11.63 10.90
C ASP A 238 20.73 10.43 11.81
N ASP A 239 21.53 10.31 12.87
CA ASP A 239 21.15 9.50 14.01
C ASP A 239 20.04 10.24 14.75
N ASP A 240 18.86 9.65 14.82
CA ASP A 240 17.69 10.25 15.49
C ASP A 240 17.81 10.30 17.03
N GLY A 241 18.98 9.97 17.57
CA GLY A 241 19.24 9.86 19.01
C GLY A 241 18.89 8.49 19.55
N GLU A 242 18.37 7.61 18.70
CA GLU A 242 17.98 6.25 19.01
C GLU A 242 18.79 5.24 18.15
N GLY A 243 19.82 5.67 17.42
CA GLY A 243 20.65 4.80 16.59
C GLY A 243 20.01 4.44 15.25
N ARG A 244 18.89 5.08 14.85
CA ARG A 244 18.36 4.95 13.48
C ARG A 244 18.95 6.02 12.60
N GLN A 245 19.37 5.60 11.43
CA GLN A 245 19.79 6.47 10.36
C GLN A 245 18.54 6.88 9.56
N ARG A 246 18.06 8.11 9.75
CA ARG A 246 16.87 8.65 9.08
C ARG A 246 17.14 10.06 8.55
N TRP A 247 16.43 10.45 7.49
CA TRP A 247 16.33 11.87 7.14
C TRP A 247 15.45 12.63 8.13
N SER A 248 15.78 13.89 8.37
CA SER A 248 14.90 14.81 9.08
C SER A 248 13.51 14.85 8.40
N LEU A 249 12.45 15.19 9.15
CA LEU A 249 11.13 15.34 8.56
C LEU A 249 11.16 16.38 7.42
N ASP A 250 11.88 17.48 7.56
CA ASP A 250 11.98 18.50 6.50
C ASP A 250 12.65 17.95 5.22
N ASP A 251 13.75 17.20 5.37
CA ASP A 251 14.43 16.59 4.22
C ASP A 251 13.56 15.53 3.56
N ARG A 252 12.93 14.65 4.34
CA ARG A 252 12.00 13.63 3.81
C ARG A 252 10.97 14.25 2.86
N GLN A 253 10.40 15.40 3.21
CA GLN A 253 9.41 16.06 2.37
C GLN A 253 10.02 16.49 1.04
N LYS A 254 11.15 17.20 1.10
CA LYS A 254 11.83 17.76 -0.07
C LYS A 254 12.21 16.68 -1.08
N TYR A 255 12.63 15.51 -0.61
CA TYR A 255 13.03 14.38 -1.47
C TYR A 255 11.85 13.58 -2.03
N CYS A 256 10.63 13.76 -1.51
CA CYS A 256 9.42 13.20 -2.10
C CYS A 256 8.88 13.99 -3.31
N TRP A 257 9.33 15.22 -3.50
CA TRP A 257 9.03 16.04 -4.69
C TRP A 257 10.10 15.86 -5.76
N SER A 258 9.86 16.35 -6.97
CA SER A 258 10.79 16.40 -8.09
C SER A 258 10.94 17.85 -8.55
N PRO A 259 12.15 18.43 -8.55
CA PRO A 259 12.36 19.83 -8.96
C PRO A 259 12.30 20.03 -10.47
N GLY A 260 12.56 18.96 -11.22
CA GLY A 260 12.68 19.03 -12.67
C GLY A 260 11.46 18.57 -13.43
N PHE A 261 10.67 17.64 -12.87
CA PHE A 261 9.76 16.83 -13.70
C PHE A 261 8.41 16.55 -13.03
N GLN A 262 7.37 16.50 -13.86
CA GLN A 262 6.03 16.02 -13.50
C GLN A 262 5.51 15.13 -14.64
N LEU A 263 4.78 14.05 -14.32
CA LEU A 263 4.05 13.29 -15.33
C LEU A 263 2.87 14.12 -15.87
N LEU A 264 2.48 13.81 -17.11
CA LEU A 264 1.37 14.47 -17.79
C LEU A 264 0.15 13.53 -17.82
N PRO A 265 -0.83 13.70 -16.90
CA PRO A 265 -2.09 12.97 -16.98
C PRO A 265 -2.89 13.37 -18.22
N CYS A 266 -3.71 12.44 -18.71
CA CYS A 266 -4.79 12.77 -19.62
C CYS A 266 -6.06 13.16 -18.85
N GLU A 267 -6.94 13.87 -19.54
CA GLU A 267 -8.16 14.41 -19.01
C GLU A 267 -9.35 13.51 -19.30
N VAL A 268 -10.07 13.11 -18.26
CA VAL A 268 -11.20 12.20 -18.35
C VAL A 268 -12.49 12.95 -18.01
N GLN A 269 -13.49 12.89 -18.88
CA GLN A 269 -14.78 13.57 -18.72
C GLN A 269 -15.93 12.58 -18.60
N PHE A 270 -17.03 13.05 -18.01
CA PHE A 270 -18.28 12.32 -17.87
C PHE A 270 -19.33 12.93 -18.83
N PRO A 271 -19.61 12.30 -19.98
CA PRO A 271 -20.56 12.83 -20.95
C PRO A 271 -21.98 12.88 -20.36
N LYS A 272 -22.66 14.03 -20.50
CA LYS A 272 -24.03 14.21 -19.96
C LYS A 272 -25.11 13.39 -20.67
N GLN A 273 -24.85 12.90 -21.89
CA GLN A 273 -25.90 12.37 -22.78
C GLN A 273 -25.87 10.84 -22.98
N GLU A 274 -24.76 10.15 -22.73
CA GLU A 274 -24.63 8.72 -23.08
C GLU A 274 -24.25 7.80 -21.91
N GLY A 275 -23.98 8.34 -20.72
CA GLY A 275 -23.30 7.58 -19.68
C GLY A 275 -21.87 7.22 -20.11
N GLY A 276 -21.08 6.67 -19.20
CA GLY A 276 -19.69 6.29 -19.49
C GLY A 276 -18.67 7.42 -19.35
N VAL A 277 -17.52 7.19 -19.96
CA VAL A 277 -16.29 7.95 -19.74
C VAL A 277 -15.63 8.27 -21.08
N THR A 278 -15.14 9.50 -21.24
CA THR A 278 -14.41 9.90 -22.47
C THR A 278 -13.10 10.60 -22.12
N ILE A 279 -12.04 10.21 -22.82
CA ILE A 279 -10.74 10.86 -22.74
C ILE A 279 -10.75 12.09 -23.65
N SER A 280 -10.63 13.27 -23.04
CA SER A 280 -10.76 14.57 -23.69
C SER A 280 -9.42 15.22 -24.10
N SER A 281 -8.29 14.66 -23.66
CA SER A 281 -6.94 15.07 -24.07
C SER A 281 -6.09 13.83 -24.33
N TYR A 282 -5.01 13.96 -25.11
CA TYR A 282 -4.21 12.79 -25.49
C TYR A 282 -3.57 12.10 -24.27
N ILE A 283 -3.41 10.79 -24.34
CA ILE A 283 -2.61 10.01 -23.40
C ILE A 283 -1.14 10.24 -23.75
N ASN A 284 -0.34 10.64 -22.76
CA ASN A 284 1.09 10.87 -22.97
C ASN A 284 1.74 9.63 -23.62
N ASN A 285 2.53 9.86 -24.66
CA ASN A 285 3.20 8.83 -25.43
C ASN A 285 2.31 7.80 -26.18
N LEU A 286 0.99 8.03 -26.29
CA LEU A 286 0.08 7.17 -27.08
C LEU A 286 -0.67 7.98 -28.16
N HIS A 287 -0.38 7.72 -29.43
CA HIS A 287 -0.86 8.54 -30.55
C HIS A 287 -2.38 8.34 -30.81
N PRO A 288 -3.24 9.37 -30.63
CA PRO A 288 -4.70 9.21 -30.70
C PRO A 288 -5.20 8.80 -32.09
N GLY A 289 -4.62 9.34 -33.16
CA GLY A 289 -5.01 8.98 -34.53
C GLY A 289 -4.56 7.59 -35.00
N ARG A 290 -3.52 6.99 -34.42
CA ARG A 290 -3.01 5.66 -34.81
C ARG A 290 -3.64 4.55 -33.98
N TYR A 291 -3.95 4.86 -32.72
CA TYR A 291 -4.44 3.89 -31.75
C TYR A 291 -5.83 4.21 -31.18
N PRO A 292 -6.83 4.62 -31.99
CA PRO A 292 -8.15 4.98 -31.47
C PRO A 292 -8.84 3.80 -30.76
N ALA A 293 -8.64 2.57 -31.24
CA ALA A 293 -9.17 1.37 -30.59
C ALA A 293 -8.59 1.13 -29.18
N VAL A 294 -7.34 1.55 -28.95
CA VAL A 294 -6.70 1.44 -27.62
C VAL A 294 -7.27 2.51 -26.68
N TYR A 295 -7.51 3.73 -27.17
CA TYR A 295 -8.20 4.76 -26.39
C TYR A 295 -9.59 4.31 -25.93
N ASN A 296 -10.42 3.79 -26.85
CA ASN A 296 -11.76 3.29 -26.51
C ASN A 296 -11.71 2.13 -25.51
N ALA A 297 -10.70 1.27 -25.62
CA ALA A 297 -10.49 0.18 -24.67
C ALA A 297 -10.11 0.71 -23.27
N ILE A 298 -9.23 1.71 -23.20
CA ILE A 298 -8.85 2.37 -21.93
C ILE A 298 -10.04 3.10 -21.31
N GLU A 299 -10.88 3.78 -22.09
CA GLU A 299 -12.13 4.40 -21.63
C GLU A 299 -13.06 3.37 -20.99
N SER A 300 -13.20 2.19 -21.61
CA SER A 300 -14.00 1.10 -21.06
C SER A 300 -13.43 0.54 -19.76
N VAL A 301 -12.10 0.43 -19.65
CA VAL A 301 -11.45 0.02 -18.39
C VAL A 301 -11.60 1.09 -17.31
N LEU A 302 -11.52 2.38 -17.67
CA LEU A 302 -11.75 3.49 -16.75
C LEU A 302 -13.18 3.49 -16.20
N GLU A 303 -14.18 3.25 -17.06
CA GLU A 303 -15.57 3.13 -16.66
C GLU A 303 -15.76 2.01 -15.61
N ALA A 304 -15.05 0.89 -15.75
CA ALA A 304 -15.03 -0.18 -14.75
C ALA A 304 -14.25 0.19 -13.47
N ALA A 305 -13.12 0.91 -13.61
CA ALA A 305 -12.24 1.26 -12.49
C ALA A 305 -12.84 2.33 -11.56
N ILE A 306 -13.61 3.29 -12.08
CA ILE A 306 -14.14 4.43 -11.29
C ILE A 306 -15.02 3.96 -10.12
N PRO A 307 -16.02 3.07 -10.31
CA PRO A 307 -16.77 2.51 -9.18
C PRO A 307 -15.91 1.73 -8.19
N MET A 308 -14.80 1.12 -8.62
CA MET A 308 -13.88 0.42 -7.73
C MET A 308 -13.02 1.41 -6.93
N TRP A 309 -12.58 2.52 -7.54
CA TRP A 309 -11.88 3.61 -6.83
C TRP A 309 -12.74 4.23 -5.72
N ASN A 310 -14.04 4.42 -5.95
CA ASN A 310 -15.00 4.87 -4.92
C ASN A 310 -14.97 3.99 -3.64
N ARG A 311 -14.65 2.69 -3.78
CA ARG A 311 -14.62 1.72 -2.68
C ARG A 311 -13.30 1.69 -1.91
N VAL A 312 -12.20 2.18 -2.50
CA VAL A 312 -10.86 2.09 -1.90
C VAL A 312 -10.27 3.43 -1.47
N LEU A 313 -10.71 4.56 -2.06
CA LEU A 313 -10.20 5.89 -1.70
C LEU A 313 -10.37 6.19 -0.21
N VAL A 314 -9.32 6.74 0.41
CA VAL A 314 -9.29 7.11 1.83
C VAL A 314 -8.89 8.57 2.01
N LYS A 315 -9.37 9.18 3.08
CA LYS A 315 -8.82 10.45 3.60
C LYS A 315 -7.77 10.14 4.66
N GLN A 316 -6.87 11.08 4.91
CA GLN A 316 -5.77 10.94 5.88
C GLN A 316 -6.21 10.37 7.25
N ASP A 317 -7.30 10.89 7.82
CA ASP A 317 -7.82 10.44 9.13
C ASP A 317 -9.04 9.52 9.03
N GLY A 318 -9.39 9.06 7.82
CA GLY A 318 -10.68 8.45 7.50
C GLY A 318 -10.60 6.94 7.23
N ASP A 319 -10.30 6.15 8.26
CA ASP A 319 -10.38 4.68 8.17
C ASP A 319 -11.78 4.28 7.69
N ARG A 320 -11.86 3.43 6.66
CA ARG A 320 -13.14 2.96 6.13
C ARG A 320 -13.79 1.95 7.05
N LEU A 321 -12.97 1.10 7.70
CA LEU A 321 -13.43 0.02 8.57
C LEU A 321 -12.66 0.04 9.91
N PRO A 322 -13.33 -0.31 11.03
CA PRO A 322 -12.64 -0.57 12.28
C PRO A 322 -12.00 -1.97 12.26
N PRO A 323 -10.98 -2.24 13.11
CA PRO A 323 -10.41 -3.58 13.25
C PRO A 323 -11.49 -4.58 13.69
N ARG A 324 -11.37 -5.84 13.25
CA ARG A 324 -12.22 -6.96 13.73
C ARG A 324 -11.81 -7.37 15.13
N ILE A 325 -10.53 -7.22 15.46
CA ILE A 325 -9.95 -7.60 16.74
C ILE A 325 -9.19 -6.40 17.31
N ARG A 326 -9.79 -5.72 18.29
CA ARG A 326 -9.13 -4.64 19.02
C ARG A 326 -8.53 -5.17 20.32
N THR A 327 -7.22 -5.06 20.48
CA THR A 327 -6.51 -5.35 21.72
C THR A 327 -5.29 -4.45 21.85
N TYR A 328 -4.89 -4.15 23.08
CA TYR A 328 -3.65 -3.41 23.39
C TYR A 328 -2.67 -4.28 24.17
N GLY A 329 -2.95 -5.56 24.35
CA GLY A 329 -2.07 -6.47 25.06
C GLY A 329 -2.22 -7.90 24.59
N ALA A 330 -1.37 -8.75 25.14
CA ALA A 330 -1.40 -10.18 24.93
C ALA A 330 -1.79 -10.91 26.22
N VAL A 331 -2.52 -12.01 26.07
CA VAL A 331 -2.86 -12.91 27.17
C VAL A 331 -1.95 -14.12 27.09
N ILE A 332 -1.40 -14.54 28.23
CA ILE A 332 -0.51 -15.70 28.33
C ILE A 332 -1.16 -16.70 29.27
N GLU A 333 -1.22 -17.96 28.87
CA GLU A 333 -1.69 -19.04 29.72
C GLU A 333 -0.62 -20.11 29.93
N PRO A 334 -0.44 -20.63 31.16
CA PRO A 334 -1.07 -20.18 32.41
C PRO A 334 -0.55 -18.81 32.90
N GLN A 335 -1.43 -18.03 33.55
CA GLN A 335 -1.09 -16.68 34.07
C GLN A 335 -0.30 -16.72 35.38
N GLU A 336 -0.67 -17.64 36.28
CA GLU A 336 -0.09 -17.74 37.62
C GLU A 336 0.58 -19.11 37.81
N GLN A 337 1.64 -19.12 38.62
CA GLN A 337 2.29 -20.35 39.06
C GLN A 337 1.31 -21.21 39.89
N PRO A 338 1.55 -22.52 40.01
CA PRO A 338 0.69 -23.38 40.82
C PRO A 338 0.56 -22.84 42.26
N PRO A 339 -0.66 -22.68 42.82
CA PRO A 339 -0.86 -22.03 44.12
C PRO A 339 -0.28 -22.82 45.31
N TRP A 340 0.10 -24.08 45.08
CA TRP A 340 0.77 -24.94 46.06
C TRP A 340 2.31 -24.82 46.03
N LEU A 341 2.88 -24.04 45.10
CA LEU A 341 4.33 -23.92 44.92
C LEU A 341 5.06 -23.45 46.18
N ASP A 342 4.60 -22.38 46.81
CA ASP A 342 5.24 -21.83 48.01
C ASP A 342 5.27 -22.87 49.15
N ARG A 343 4.16 -23.60 49.33
CA ARG A 343 4.05 -24.68 50.32
C ARG A 343 4.98 -25.85 49.98
N ALA A 344 5.12 -26.18 48.70
CA ALA A 344 6.03 -27.23 48.25
C ALA A 344 7.50 -26.84 48.47
N ILE A 345 7.87 -25.58 48.23
CA ILE A 345 9.21 -25.05 48.52
C ILE A 345 9.48 -25.07 50.03
N GLU A 346 8.53 -24.62 50.86
CA GLU A 346 8.64 -24.69 52.32
C GLU A 346 8.77 -26.15 52.82
N ALA A 347 8.00 -27.08 52.26
CA ALA A 347 8.09 -28.50 52.55
C ALA A 347 9.44 -29.09 52.11
N GLN A 348 10.01 -28.65 50.99
CA GLN A 348 11.36 -29.04 50.56
C GLN A 348 12.43 -28.53 51.53
N HIS A 349 12.31 -27.32 52.06
CA HIS A 349 13.24 -26.83 53.10
C HIS A 349 13.16 -27.63 54.42
N SER A 350 12.04 -28.34 54.66
CA SER A 350 11.88 -29.24 55.81
C SER A 350 12.50 -30.64 55.59
N PHE A 351 12.78 -31.02 54.34
CA PHE A 351 13.40 -32.28 53.94
C PHE A 351 14.81 -32.45 54.54
N ASP A 352 15.58 -31.36 54.65
CA ASP A 352 16.92 -31.37 55.26
C ASP A 352 16.90 -31.74 56.77
N LYS A 353 15.71 -31.86 57.39
CA LYS A 353 15.54 -32.12 58.84
C LYS A 353 14.83 -33.43 59.18
N ASP A 354 13.96 -33.98 58.33
CA ASP A 354 13.26 -35.27 58.56
C ASP A 354 12.82 -35.94 57.24
N LYS A 355 13.37 -37.14 56.97
CA LYS A 355 13.10 -37.94 55.76
C LYS A 355 11.69 -38.54 55.70
N SER A 356 10.94 -38.46 56.79
CA SER A 356 9.61 -39.09 56.96
C SER A 356 8.47 -38.07 56.93
N ASN A 357 8.77 -36.80 56.64
CA ASN A 357 7.81 -35.70 56.73
C ASN A 357 6.64 -35.91 55.74
N PRO A 358 5.39 -36.09 56.23
CA PRO A 358 4.22 -36.24 55.38
C PRO A 358 4.00 -35.06 54.42
N ALA A 359 4.34 -33.84 54.84
CA ALA A 359 4.20 -32.63 54.01
C ALA A 359 5.15 -32.66 52.80
N TYR A 360 6.32 -33.27 52.92
CA TYR A 360 7.24 -33.45 51.79
C TYR A 360 6.72 -34.49 50.80
N GLN A 361 6.15 -35.59 51.30
CA GLN A 361 5.55 -36.64 50.44
C GLN A 361 4.34 -36.11 49.67
N GLU A 362 3.50 -35.28 50.31
CA GLU A 362 2.39 -34.58 49.65
C GLU A 362 2.89 -33.56 48.61
N ALA A 363 3.95 -32.81 48.92
CA ALA A 363 4.56 -31.90 47.96
C ALA A 363 5.13 -32.65 46.74
N LEU A 364 5.78 -33.79 46.96
CA LEU A 364 6.36 -34.61 45.89
C LEU A 364 5.27 -35.14 44.94
N SER A 365 4.14 -35.63 45.47
CA SER A 365 3.05 -36.12 44.61
C SER A 365 2.42 -35.00 43.77
N LEU A 366 2.28 -33.78 44.31
CA LEU A 366 1.80 -32.62 43.55
C LEU A 366 2.77 -32.23 42.42
N VAL A 367 4.08 -32.32 42.66
CA VAL A 367 5.10 -32.04 41.65
C VAL A 367 5.08 -33.11 40.55
N GLU A 368 5.01 -34.40 40.91
CA GLU A 368 4.92 -35.50 39.95
C GLU A 368 3.65 -35.37 39.07
N GLU A 369 2.49 -35.05 39.68
CA GLU A 369 1.25 -34.79 38.93
C GLU A 369 1.42 -33.61 37.96
N TYR A 370 2.02 -32.51 38.41
CA TYR A 370 2.26 -31.34 37.56
C TYR A 370 3.19 -31.64 36.39
N PHE A 371 4.19 -32.50 36.60
CA PHE A 371 5.16 -32.87 35.57
C PHE A 371 4.54 -33.80 34.54
N SER A 372 3.57 -34.64 34.94
CA SER A 372 2.80 -35.51 34.06
C SER A 372 1.90 -34.75 33.06
N ARG A 373 1.68 -33.45 33.26
CA ARG A 373 0.91 -32.63 32.32
C ARG A 373 1.63 -32.51 30.98
N PRO A 374 0.92 -32.73 29.85
CA PRO A 374 1.51 -32.60 28.54
C PRO A 374 2.00 -31.17 28.32
N GLU A 375 3.20 -31.04 27.76
CA GLU A 375 3.72 -29.74 27.33
C GLU A 375 3.14 -29.41 25.95
N PRO A 376 2.90 -28.12 25.66
CA PRO A 376 2.53 -27.69 24.32
C PRO A 376 3.65 -28.04 23.32
N SER A 377 3.34 -28.04 22.03
CA SER A 377 4.38 -28.25 21.03
C SER A 377 5.39 -27.12 21.08
N MET A 378 6.64 -27.36 20.64
CA MET A 378 7.68 -26.33 20.61
C MET A 378 7.26 -25.08 19.80
N ALA A 379 6.36 -25.25 18.82
CA ALA A 379 5.83 -24.16 18.00
C ALA A 379 4.83 -23.27 18.75
N ASP A 380 4.20 -23.79 19.81
CA ASP A 380 3.19 -23.08 20.60
C ASP A 380 3.78 -22.48 21.90
N MET A 381 4.97 -22.92 22.32
CA MET A 381 5.68 -22.37 23.47
C MET A 381 6.10 -20.92 23.24
N LEU A 382 6.14 -20.11 24.31
CA LEU A 382 6.75 -18.78 24.25
C LEU A 382 8.23 -18.85 23.82
N PRO A 383 8.63 -18.18 22.72
CA PRO A 383 9.99 -18.25 22.16
C PRO A 383 11.14 -17.90 23.14
N ALA A 384 10.86 -17.13 24.19
CA ALA A 384 11.83 -16.72 25.21
C ALA A 384 12.61 -17.87 25.86
N TYR A 385 12.03 -19.06 25.87
CA TYR A 385 12.49 -20.19 26.69
C TYR A 385 13.04 -21.37 25.88
N LEU A 386 13.08 -21.25 24.54
CA LEU A 386 13.56 -22.29 23.63
C LEU A 386 15.08 -22.58 23.77
N GLY A 387 15.86 -21.66 24.36
CA GLY A 387 17.33 -21.74 24.44
C GLY A 387 17.92 -22.12 25.81
N GLN A 388 17.12 -22.50 26.81
CA GLN A 388 17.60 -22.79 28.18
C GLN A 388 17.19 -24.17 28.74
N ALA A 389 16.60 -25.06 27.95
CA ALA A 389 16.08 -26.33 28.46
C ALA A 389 17.08 -27.50 28.32
N PRO A 390 17.33 -28.30 29.38
CA PRO A 390 17.87 -29.65 29.23
C PRO A 390 16.87 -30.58 28.52
N GLU A 391 17.39 -31.62 27.85
CA GLU A 391 16.70 -32.44 26.82
C GLU A 391 15.52 -33.29 27.33
N SER A 392 15.34 -33.45 28.65
CA SER A 392 14.18 -34.13 29.23
C SER A 392 14.04 -33.84 30.73
N LEU A 393 12.81 -33.84 31.24
CA LEU A 393 12.51 -33.87 32.69
C LEU A 393 12.56 -35.29 33.27
N ASP A 394 12.77 -36.32 32.45
CA ASP A 394 12.80 -37.73 32.86
C ASP A 394 13.98 -38.03 33.81
N ASP A 395 15.02 -37.19 33.80
CA ASP A 395 16.22 -37.31 34.64
C ASP A 395 16.18 -36.41 35.92
N TRP A 396 15.02 -35.82 36.25
CA TRP A 396 14.89 -34.96 37.42
C TRP A 396 14.96 -35.75 38.75
N ASP A 397 15.98 -35.47 39.58
CA ASP A 397 16.08 -35.99 40.95
C ASP A 397 15.64 -34.93 41.98
N PRO A 398 14.53 -35.14 42.72
CA PRO A 398 14.05 -34.24 43.76
C PRO A 398 15.03 -34.07 44.95
N ARG A 399 16.10 -34.85 45.02
CA ARG A 399 17.18 -34.77 46.03
C ARG A 399 18.33 -33.86 45.61
N GLU A 400 18.50 -33.64 44.31
CA GLU A 400 19.61 -32.87 43.73
C GLU A 400 19.15 -31.50 43.22
N GLU A 401 17.87 -31.34 42.85
CA GLU A 401 17.32 -30.09 42.34
C GLU A 401 16.21 -29.47 43.23
N PRO A 402 16.25 -28.13 43.48
CA PRO A 402 15.17 -27.41 44.16
C PRO A 402 13.86 -27.39 43.36
N PHE A 403 12.73 -27.65 44.03
CA PHE A 403 11.37 -27.64 43.47
C PHE A 403 11.08 -26.30 42.77
N GLY A 404 11.46 -25.19 43.39
CA GLY A 404 11.24 -23.85 42.84
C GLY A 404 11.83 -23.66 41.45
N ALA A 405 13.07 -24.09 41.23
CA ALA A 405 13.75 -23.91 39.94
C ALA A 405 13.15 -24.82 38.85
N THR A 406 12.89 -26.09 39.15
CA THR A 406 12.39 -27.05 38.16
C THR A 406 10.92 -26.82 37.83
N ILE A 407 10.08 -26.47 38.81
CA ILE A 407 8.68 -26.08 38.58
C ILE A 407 8.60 -24.80 37.77
N TYR A 408 9.48 -23.82 38.03
CA TYR A 408 9.57 -22.61 37.21
C TYR A 408 9.89 -22.96 35.75
N ARG A 409 10.86 -23.84 35.49
CA ARG A 409 11.19 -24.31 34.12
C ARG A 409 9.98 -24.96 33.43
N LYS A 410 9.28 -25.88 34.12
CA LYS A 410 8.04 -26.51 33.59
C LYS A 410 6.95 -25.48 33.35
N PHE A 411 6.73 -24.57 34.31
CA PHE A 411 5.76 -23.47 34.19
C PHE A 411 6.05 -22.61 32.96
N SER A 412 7.29 -22.17 32.77
CA SER A 412 7.68 -21.40 31.57
C SER A 412 7.43 -22.16 30.27
N ARG A 413 7.64 -23.48 30.22
CA ARG A 413 7.36 -24.31 29.02
C ARG A 413 5.88 -24.58 28.77
N LEU A 414 5.03 -24.51 29.80
CA LEU A 414 3.59 -24.59 29.63
C LEU A 414 2.99 -23.27 29.11
N ARG A 415 3.74 -22.16 29.20
CA ARG A 415 3.24 -20.84 28.81
C ARG A 415 3.23 -20.67 27.30
N HIS A 416 2.06 -20.30 26.81
CA HIS A 416 1.81 -19.98 25.41
C HIS A 416 0.97 -18.71 25.30
N THR A 417 1.09 -18.05 24.15
CA THR A 417 0.30 -16.85 23.84
C THR A 417 -1.12 -17.28 23.46
N VAL A 418 -2.12 -16.76 24.18
CA VAL A 418 -3.52 -16.88 23.78
C VAL A 418 -3.81 -15.78 22.79
N HIS A 419 -3.90 -16.14 21.51
CA HIS A 419 -4.17 -15.18 20.46
C HIS A 419 -5.60 -14.60 20.62
N PRO A 420 -5.81 -13.28 20.52
CA PRO A 420 -7.12 -12.63 20.68
C PRO A 420 -8.13 -13.05 19.62
N GLU A 421 -9.36 -13.40 20.02
CA GLU A 421 -10.43 -13.90 19.14
C GLU A 421 -11.39 -12.78 18.70
N PRO A 422 -11.88 -12.80 17.44
CA PRO A 422 -12.98 -11.93 17.04
C PRO A 422 -14.27 -12.35 17.76
N GLY A 423 -15.21 -11.42 17.94
CA GLY A 423 -16.47 -11.68 18.66
C GLY A 423 -16.41 -11.51 20.18
N VAL A 424 -15.21 -11.41 20.78
CA VAL A 424 -15.06 -11.22 22.24
C VAL A 424 -15.45 -9.81 22.67
N SER A 425 -14.95 -8.78 21.99
CA SER A 425 -15.24 -7.38 22.33
C SER A 425 -16.60 -6.90 21.84
N TYR A 426 -16.99 -7.35 20.64
CA TYR A 426 -18.21 -6.97 19.94
C TYR A 426 -18.55 -8.03 18.89
N SER A 427 -19.84 -8.16 18.58
CA SER A 427 -20.33 -9.11 17.58
C SER A 427 -20.05 -8.62 16.15
N TYR A 428 -20.22 -9.51 15.16
CA TYR A 428 -20.15 -9.14 13.75
C TYR A 428 -21.16 -8.04 13.38
N GLU A 429 -22.39 -8.14 13.87
CA GLU A 429 -23.45 -7.14 13.63
C GLU A 429 -23.14 -5.79 14.28
N ASP A 430 -22.53 -5.80 15.48
CA ASP A 430 -22.06 -4.57 16.13
C ASP A 430 -20.92 -3.93 15.34
N TRP A 431 -19.94 -4.71 14.87
CA TRP A 431 -18.86 -4.23 14.01
C TRP A 431 -19.39 -3.61 12.71
N LYS A 432 -20.33 -4.29 12.04
CA LYS A 432 -21.00 -3.81 10.82
C LYS A 432 -21.79 -2.52 11.07
N ALA A 433 -22.33 -2.34 12.27
CA ALA A 433 -23.00 -1.11 12.70
C ALA A 433 -22.03 -0.01 13.19
N GLY A 434 -20.72 -0.26 13.20
CA GLY A 434 -19.68 0.66 13.67
C GLY A 434 -19.46 0.68 15.19
N LYS A 435 -20.15 -0.17 15.96
CA LYS A 435 -20.03 -0.28 17.42
C LYS A 435 -18.79 -1.07 17.84
N ALA A 436 -17.62 -0.60 17.43
CA ALA A 436 -16.31 -1.26 17.57
C ALA A 436 -15.39 -0.54 18.58
N ASN A 437 -15.97 -0.07 19.69
CA ASN A 437 -15.30 0.76 20.70
C ASN A 437 -14.58 0.00 21.82
N ARG A 438 -14.79 -1.32 21.95
CA ARG A 438 -14.23 -2.12 23.05
C ARG A 438 -12.97 -2.87 22.64
N ALA A 439 -11.98 -2.91 23.52
CA ALA A 439 -10.78 -3.72 23.37
C ALA A 439 -10.84 -4.97 24.28
N ILE A 440 -10.24 -6.07 23.84
CA ILE A 440 -10.16 -7.33 24.62
C ILE A 440 -9.28 -7.12 25.84
N VAL A 441 -8.03 -6.70 25.62
CA VAL A 441 -7.17 -6.13 26.66
C VAL A 441 -7.25 -4.61 26.51
N PRO A 442 -7.81 -3.89 27.51
CA PRO A 442 -7.87 -2.44 27.46
C PRO A 442 -6.47 -1.85 27.38
N GLY A 443 -6.29 -0.87 26.52
CA GLY A 443 -5.06 -0.10 26.53
C GLY A 443 -5.04 0.82 27.74
N CYS A 444 -3.84 1.18 28.19
CA CYS A 444 -3.69 2.11 29.28
C CYS A 444 -2.63 3.17 28.97
N PHE A 445 -2.77 4.34 29.59
CA PHE A 445 -1.83 5.45 29.44
C PHE A 445 -1.40 6.00 30.80
N CYS A 446 -0.10 6.26 30.94
CA CYS A 446 0.52 6.82 32.14
C CYS A 446 0.95 8.28 31.88
N PRO A 447 0.27 9.29 32.48
CA PRO A 447 0.59 10.69 32.23
C PRO A 447 1.97 11.15 32.73
N SER A 448 2.59 10.39 33.65
CA SER A 448 3.85 10.78 34.31
C SER A 448 5.11 10.15 33.71
N ALA A 449 4.98 9.27 32.70
CA ALA A 449 6.13 8.83 31.92
C ALA A 449 6.37 9.91 30.86
N ASP A 450 7.58 10.48 30.83
CA ASP A 450 7.98 11.57 29.95
C ASP A 450 7.52 11.33 28.49
N HIS A 451 6.35 11.86 28.14
CA HIS A 451 5.91 11.91 26.76
C HIS A 451 6.88 12.86 26.04
N PRO A 452 7.39 12.54 24.84
CA PRO A 452 8.38 13.37 24.13
C PRO A 452 7.93 14.82 23.86
N HIS A 453 6.67 15.17 24.13
CA HIS A 453 6.10 16.51 23.98
C HIS A 453 6.00 17.34 25.28
N GLN A 454 6.42 16.84 26.44
CA GLN A 454 6.45 17.61 27.70
C GLN A 454 7.85 18.20 28.03
N LYS A 455 8.60 18.70 27.04
CA LYS A 455 9.93 19.32 27.30
C LYS A 455 9.92 20.64 28.10
N ASN A 456 8.77 21.15 28.55
CA ASN A 456 8.67 22.46 29.22
C ASN A 456 7.96 22.46 30.58
N ALA A 457 7.81 21.32 31.25
CA ALA A 457 7.33 21.29 32.64
C ALA A 457 8.44 20.85 33.59
N LYS A 458 9.02 21.80 34.33
CA LYS A 458 9.84 21.49 35.51
C LYS A 458 8.95 20.77 36.52
N LEU A 459 9.03 19.45 36.62
CA LEU A 459 8.33 18.69 37.65
C LEU A 459 9.26 17.75 38.44
N SER A 460 8.89 17.68 39.72
CA SER A 460 9.50 17.14 40.93
C SER A 460 9.70 15.62 40.95
N PRO A 461 10.41 15.07 41.96
CA PRO A 461 10.85 13.67 41.96
C PRO A 461 9.70 12.68 42.08
N ARG A 462 9.87 11.54 41.38
CA ARG A 462 9.11 10.26 41.39
C ARG A 462 8.18 10.11 42.61
N ASN A 463 6.87 10.20 42.37
CA ASN A 463 5.85 9.68 43.27
C ASN A 463 5.33 8.34 42.73
N GLU A 464 5.34 7.32 43.58
CA GLU A 464 5.08 5.88 43.33
C GLU A 464 3.62 5.47 43.01
N LYS A 465 2.78 6.35 42.45
CA LYS A 465 1.45 5.95 41.99
C LYS A 465 1.09 6.68 40.70
N CYS A 466 1.57 6.14 39.58
CA CYS A 466 1.04 6.54 38.28
C CYS A 466 -0.36 5.93 38.16
N GLU A 467 -1.41 6.74 38.25
CA GLU A 467 -2.78 6.30 37.96
C GLU A 467 -2.84 5.92 36.48
N GLN A 468 -2.99 4.62 36.19
CA GLN A 468 -3.19 4.12 34.82
C GLN A 468 -4.61 4.45 34.37
N PHE A 469 -4.74 5.24 33.31
CA PHE A 469 -6.04 5.53 32.70
C PHE A 469 -6.34 4.51 31.61
N VAL A 470 -7.54 3.93 31.63
CA VAL A 470 -8.02 3.06 30.55
C VAL A 470 -8.31 3.90 29.32
N LEU A 471 -7.80 3.49 28.17
CA LEU A 471 -8.07 4.13 26.89
C LEU A 471 -9.51 3.86 26.45
N GLU A 472 -10.29 4.93 26.29
CA GLU A 472 -11.63 4.89 25.74
C GLU A 472 -11.59 5.17 24.24
N HIS A 473 -12.30 4.37 23.44
CA HIS A 473 -12.47 4.59 22.01
C HIS A 473 -13.92 4.98 21.70
N PRO A 474 -14.15 5.97 20.82
CA PRO A 474 -15.48 6.19 20.28
C PRO A 474 -15.88 5.06 19.32
N ASP A 475 -17.19 4.92 19.08
CA ASP A 475 -17.68 4.09 17.99
C ASP A 475 -17.15 4.59 16.63
N HIS A 476 -16.97 3.65 15.71
CA HIS A 476 -16.48 3.93 14.37
C HIS A 476 -17.53 4.68 13.55
N VAL A 477 -17.11 5.76 12.92
CA VAL A 477 -17.96 6.54 12.01
C VAL A 477 -17.53 6.22 10.59
N PHE A 478 -18.40 5.53 9.85
CA PHE A 478 -18.13 5.22 8.45
C PHE A 478 -18.02 6.52 7.64
N PRO A 479 -16.97 6.67 6.81
CA PRO A 479 -16.85 7.84 5.95
C PRO A 479 -18.01 7.89 4.94
N PRO A 480 -18.40 9.10 4.48
CA PRO A 480 -19.43 9.22 3.45
C PRO A 480 -19.02 8.48 2.17
N SER A 481 -20.01 7.92 1.48
CA SER A 481 -19.78 7.24 0.20
C SER A 481 -19.14 8.21 -0.80
N VAL A 482 -18.02 7.81 -1.38
CA VAL A 482 -17.38 8.53 -2.48
C VAL A 482 -18.11 8.18 -3.77
N ASP A 483 -18.46 9.20 -4.55
CA ASP A 483 -18.93 9.03 -5.92
C ASP A 483 -18.22 10.03 -6.82
N LEU A 484 -17.14 9.57 -7.45
CA LEU A 484 -16.30 10.35 -8.34
C LEU A 484 -17.08 10.91 -9.54
N ALA A 485 -17.99 10.12 -10.12
CA ALA A 485 -18.70 10.49 -11.34
C ALA A 485 -19.66 11.66 -11.08
N SER A 486 -20.40 11.63 -9.97
CA SER A 486 -21.30 12.74 -9.61
C SER A 486 -20.55 13.93 -9.02
N SER A 487 -19.54 13.70 -8.16
CA SER A 487 -18.81 14.77 -7.47
C SER A 487 -17.94 15.60 -8.42
N PHE A 488 -17.42 14.98 -9.49
CA PHE A 488 -16.50 15.60 -10.44
C PHE A 488 -17.05 15.64 -11.87
N SER A 489 -18.38 15.52 -12.06
CA SER A 489 -19.02 15.49 -13.39
C SER A 489 -18.67 16.71 -14.26
N GLU A 490 -18.52 17.90 -13.66
CA GLU A 490 -18.21 19.13 -14.39
C GLU A 490 -16.71 19.30 -14.70
N ARG A 491 -15.86 18.84 -13.77
CA ARG A 491 -14.41 19.09 -13.80
C ARG A 491 -13.62 17.95 -14.46
N GLY A 492 -14.17 16.74 -14.44
CA GLY A 492 -13.51 15.53 -14.88
C GLY A 492 -12.46 15.03 -13.90
N LEU A 493 -11.80 13.94 -14.29
CA LEU A 493 -10.67 13.34 -13.59
C LEU A 493 -9.37 13.54 -14.38
N GLN A 494 -8.24 13.32 -13.72
CA GLN A 494 -6.91 13.25 -14.33
C GLN A 494 -6.35 11.85 -14.11
N VAL A 495 -5.95 11.18 -15.19
CA VAL A 495 -5.44 9.82 -15.12
C VAL A 495 -4.13 9.71 -15.88
N ILE A 496 -3.16 9.03 -15.28
CA ILE A 496 -1.92 8.62 -15.96
C ILE A 496 -2.08 7.17 -16.39
N VAL A 497 -1.65 6.87 -17.61
CA VAL A 497 -1.79 5.55 -18.22
C VAL A 497 -0.41 4.99 -18.51
N LYS A 498 -0.20 3.72 -18.16
CA LYS A 498 0.98 2.96 -18.54
C LYS A 498 0.57 1.60 -19.10
N ILE A 499 1.21 1.21 -20.20
CA ILE A 499 1.07 -0.14 -20.76
C ILE A 499 2.46 -0.74 -20.80
N SER A 500 2.64 -1.90 -20.19
CA SER A 500 3.92 -2.59 -20.15
C SER A 500 3.80 -4.06 -20.53
N ARG A 501 4.89 -4.60 -21.05
CA ARG A 501 5.08 -6.02 -21.38
C ARG A 501 6.29 -6.54 -20.64
N THR A 502 6.12 -7.67 -19.97
CA THR A 502 7.23 -8.43 -19.38
C THR A 502 7.44 -9.69 -20.20
N THR A 503 8.64 -9.89 -20.75
CA THR A 503 8.99 -11.05 -21.59
C THR A 503 10.06 -11.89 -20.90
N LEU A 504 9.78 -13.18 -20.72
CA LEU A 504 10.69 -14.19 -20.19
C LEU A 504 11.18 -15.10 -21.32
N THR A 505 12.47 -15.43 -21.30
CA THR A 505 13.08 -16.34 -22.27
C THR A 505 13.77 -17.51 -21.56
N PRO A 506 13.80 -18.72 -22.17
CA PRO A 506 14.59 -19.83 -21.65
C PRO A 506 16.04 -19.43 -21.34
N GLY A 507 16.61 -19.98 -20.27
CA GLY A 507 17.98 -19.66 -19.82
C GLY A 507 18.01 -18.55 -18.76
N GLU A 508 18.86 -17.53 -18.95
CA GLU A 508 19.18 -16.51 -17.94
C GLU A 508 17.98 -15.62 -17.56
N ASN A 509 17.03 -15.39 -18.48
CA ASN A 509 15.83 -14.56 -18.27
C ASN A 509 14.56 -15.41 -18.08
N SER A 510 14.70 -16.62 -17.51
CA SER A 510 13.56 -17.52 -17.27
C SER A 510 12.69 -17.13 -16.09
N GLN A 511 13.13 -16.15 -15.30
CA GLN A 511 12.42 -15.61 -14.14
C GLN A 511 12.56 -14.08 -14.07
N CYS A 512 11.44 -13.39 -13.84
CA CYS A 512 11.41 -12.01 -13.37
C CYS A 512 11.36 -12.03 -11.84
N LYS A 513 12.34 -11.38 -11.19
CA LYS A 513 12.34 -11.22 -9.74
C LYS A 513 11.19 -10.29 -9.32
N ALA A 514 10.70 -10.49 -8.09
CA ALA A 514 9.73 -9.56 -7.51
C ALA A 514 10.30 -8.13 -7.52
N GLU A 515 9.44 -7.17 -7.80
CA GLU A 515 9.79 -5.75 -7.75
C GLU A 515 10.13 -5.33 -6.32
N ALA A 516 10.87 -4.22 -6.19
CA ALA A 516 10.99 -3.56 -4.90
C ALA A 516 9.62 -3.03 -4.47
N TRP A 517 9.36 -3.04 -3.16
CA TRP A 517 8.20 -2.34 -2.61
C TRP A 517 8.27 -0.85 -2.95
N HIS A 518 7.19 -0.31 -3.49
CA HIS A 518 7.15 1.09 -3.92
C HIS A 518 5.73 1.68 -3.80
N VAL A 519 5.70 2.99 -4.00
CA VAL A 519 4.51 3.82 -4.28
C VAL A 519 4.76 4.46 -5.65
N ASP A 520 3.80 4.52 -6.56
CA ASP A 520 4.03 5.04 -7.91
C ASP A 520 4.29 6.57 -7.92
N GLY A 521 5.20 7.03 -8.77
CA GLY A 521 5.41 8.46 -9.03
C GLY A 521 6.08 9.22 -7.88
N THR A 522 5.84 10.53 -7.84
CA THR A 522 6.32 11.45 -6.79
C THR A 522 5.18 12.31 -6.27
N LEU A 523 5.42 13.16 -5.26
CA LEU A 523 4.40 14.08 -4.76
C LEU A 523 3.90 15.05 -5.83
N ASN A 524 4.66 15.31 -6.90
CA ASN A 524 4.23 16.16 -8.02
C ASN A 524 2.92 15.71 -8.66
N GLU A 525 2.61 14.41 -8.64
CA GLU A 525 1.42 13.86 -9.30
C GLU A 525 0.21 13.71 -8.38
N HIS A 526 0.37 13.78 -7.05
CA HIS A 526 -0.73 13.57 -6.07
C HIS A 526 -1.60 12.34 -6.38
N LEU A 527 -0.96 11.20 -6.62
CA LEU A 527 -1.67 9.95 -6.90
C LEU A 527 -2.36 9.42 -5.64
N VAL A 528 -3.65 9.07 -5.76
CA VAL A 528 -4.51 8.66 -4.64
C VAL A 528 -5.11 7.27 -4.82
N ALA A 529 -5.17 6.74 -6.04
CA ALA A 529 -5.55 5.36 -6.30
C ALA A 529 -4.89 4.83 -7.58
N GLY A 530 -4.66 3.51 -7.61
CA GLY A 530 -4.23 2.77 -8.78
C GLY A 530 -5.30 1.79 -9.25
N ALA A 531 -5.26 1.41 -10.52
CA ALA A 531 -5.97 0.26 -11.06
C ALA A 531 -5.09 -0.48 -12.06
N THR A 532 -4.94 -1.79 -11.86
CA THR A 532 -4.06 -2.66 -12.65
C THR A 532 -4.86 -3.79 -13.27
N LEU A 533 -4.66 -3.97 -14.57
CA LEU A 533 -5.28 -5.02 -15.39
C LEU A 533 -4.19 -5.82 -16.10
N VAL A 534 -4.14 -7.12 -15.84
CA VAL A 534 -3.38 -8.06 -16.68
C VAL A 534 -4.30 -8.56 -17.79
N PHE A 535 -4.05 -8.13 -19.02
CA PHE A 535 -4.96 -8.37 -20.16
C PHE A 535 -4.48 -9.44 -21.14
N ASP A 536 -3.20 -9.79 -21.12
CA ASP A 536 -2.62 -10.88 -21.91
C ASP A 536 -1.56 -11.62 -21.10
N THR A 537 -1.56 -12.94 -21.16
CA THR A 537 -0.59 -13.80 -20.47
C THR A 537 -0.31 -15.03 -21.32
N GLN A 538 0.96 -15.41 -21.47
CA GLN A 538 1.37 -16.61 -22.18
C GLN A 538 2.58 -17.26 -21.49
N ASN A 539 2.48 -18.55 -21.16
CA ASN A 539 3.58 -19.37 -20.65
C ASN A 539 4.32 -18.78 -19.43
N VAL A 540 3.59 -18.15 -18.52
CA VAL A 540 4.12 -17.60 -17.27
C VAL A 540 3.27 -18.05 -16.09
N THR A 541 3.88 -18.15 -14.90
CA THR A 541 3.14 -18.34 -13.66
C THR A 541 2.19 -17.18 -13.42
N THR A 542 1.11 -17.42 -12.67
CA THR A 542 0.08 -16.41 -12.39
C THR A 542 0.70 -15.18 -11.71
N PRO A 543 0.69 -13.99 -12.36
CA PRO A 543 1.18 -12.78 -11.73
C PRO A 543 0.34 -12.41 -10.50
N ALA A 544 0.93 -11.69 -9.55
CA ALA A 544 0.24 -11.23 -8.35
C ALA A 544 0.77 -9.86 -7.92
N LEU A 545 -0.11 -9.04 -7.35
CA LEU A 545 0.26 -7.81 -6.64
C LEU A 545 0.29 -8.08 -5.14
N ASP A 546 1.45 -7.86 -4.52
CA ASP A 546 1.58 -7.90 -3.07
C ASP A 546 1.28 -6.51 -2.49
N PHE A 547 0.61 -6.45 -1.35
CA PHE A 547 0.28 -5.20 -0.66
C PHE A 547 0.82 -5.18 0.77
N ARG A 548 1.36 -4.04 1.17
CA ARG A 548 1.71 -3.72 2.55
C ARG A 548 1.35 -2.28 2.89
N VAL A 549 1.25 -1.99 4.18
CA VAL A 549 0.83 -0.69 4.68
C VAL A 549 1.61 -0.31 5.92
N GLU A 550 1.79 0.98 6.12
CA GLU A 550 2.26 1.48 7.40
C GLU A 550 1.20 1.27 8.48
N ALA A 551 1.61 0.64 9.57
CA ALA A 551 0.74 0.21 10.65
C ALA A 551 1.21 0.81 11.97
N ASP A 552 0.32 1.49 12.66
CA ASP A 552 0.54 2.08 13.97
C ASP A 552 0.24 1.06 15.05
N LEU A 553 1.23 0.80 15.91
CA LEU A 553 1.09 0.11 17.18
C LEU A 553 1.84 0.96 18.19
N ASP A 554 1.12 1.57 19.13
CA ASP A 554 1.71 2.43 20.14
C ASP A 554 2.10 1.58 21.36
N PRO A 555 3.41 1.41 21.63
CA PRO A 555 3.87 0.61 22.75
C PRO A 555 3.39 1.14 24.10
N TRP A 556 3.13 2.45 24.21
CA TRP A 556 2.71 3.06 25.47
C TRP A 556 1.25 2.81 25.77
N GLU A 557 0.42 2.68 24.74
CA GLU A 557 -0.96 2.22 24.91
C GLU A 557 -1.05 0.76 25.30
N CYS A 558 -0.02 -0.02 24.98
CA CYS A 558 0.03 -1.43 25.29
C CYS A 558 0.38 -1.74 26.76
N GLY A 559 0.21 -0.75 27.67
CA GLY A 559 0.88 -0.53 28.96
C GLY A 559 0.89 -1.62 30.03
N HIS A 560 1.37 -2.81 29.69
CA HIS A 560 1.62 -3.92 30.63
C HIS A 560 2.97 -4.60 30.41
N VAL A 561 3.91 -3.93 29.75
CA VAL A 561 5.08 -4.60 29.14
C VAL A 561 6.40 -4.42 29.88
N ASN A 562 6.33 -4.36 31.22
CA ASN A 562 7.53 -4.48 32.07
C ASN A 562 8.02 -5.94 32.19
N GLU A 563 7.26 -6.91 31.67
CA GLU A 563 7.60 -8.33 31.70
C GLU A 563 7.98 -8.82 30.30
N ARG A 564 9.16 -9.45 30.19
CA ARG A 564 9.68 -10.02 28.93
C ARG A 564 8.69 -10.96 28.23
N ASP A 565 7.93 -11.73 28.99
CA ASP A 565 7.00 -12.70 28.40
C ASP A 565 5.81 -12.03 27.72
N LYS A 566 5.29 -10.95 28.31
CA LYS A 566 4.19 -10.15 27.74
C LYS A 566 4.62 -9.44 26.46
N MET A 567 5.88 -9.05 26.37
CA MET A 567 6.47 -8.48 25.14
C MET A 567 6.48 -9.50 24.01
N ILE A 568 6.99 -10.69 24.29
CA ILE A 568 7.06 -11.79 23.30
C ILE A 568 5.65 -12.20 22.87
N ALA A 569 4.71 -12.26 23.82
CA ALA A 569 3.32 -12.55 23.51
C ALA A 569 2.67 -11.45 22.65
N LEU A 570 3.06 -10.18 22.82
CA LEU A 570 2.62 -9.07 21.97
C LEU A 570 3.15 -9.22 20.54
N GLU A 571 4.41 -9.61 20.37
CA GLU A 571 5.00 -9.89 19.06
C GLU A 571 4.27 -11.02 18.35
N THR A 572 3.97 -12.11 19.05
CA THR A 572 3.16 -13.21 18.51
C THR A 572 1.74 -12.73 18.13
N THR A 573 1.13 -11.89 18.97
CA THR A 573 -0.23 -11.37 18.74
C THR A 573 -0.32 -10.48 17.50
N PHE A 574 0.70 -9.67 17.22
CA PHE A 574 0.72 -8.71 16.09
C PHE A 574 1.61 -9.14 14.91
N GLY A 575 2.24 -10.31 14.99
CA GLY A 575 3.14 -10.86 13.99
C GLY A 575 4.34 -9.94 13.72
N LEU A 576 5.09 -9.58 14.78
CA LEU A 576 6.20 -8.63 14.70
C LEU A 576 7.58 -9.28 14.49
N GLY A 577 7.72 -10.60 14.55
CA GLY A 577 8.98 -11.27 14.25
C GLY A 577 8.91 -12.79 14.41
N ASP A 578 9.78 -13.48 13.67
CA ASP A 578 9.94 -14.94 13.71
C ASP A 578 11.05 -15.40 14.68
N THR A 579 11.85 -14.47 15.23
CA THR A 579 12.99 -14.80 16.11
C THR A 579 12.92 -14.11 17.47
N PRO A 580 13.39 -14.77 18.56
CA PRO A 580 13.36 -14.21 19.92
C PRO A 580 14.17 -12.91 20.13
N GLU A 581 15.09 -12.58 19.22
CA GLU A 581 15.86 -11.33 19.23
C GLU A 581 15.10 -10.11 18.68
N ALA A 582 13.89 -10.30 18.12
CA ALA A 582 13.09 -9.25 17.50
C ALA A 582 12.78 -8.07 18.45
N LEU A 583 12.71 -8.32 19.76
CA LEU A 583 12.52 -7.26 20.77
C LEU A 583 13.68 -6.26 20.87
N ILE A 584 14.89 -6.67 20.48
CA ILE A 584 16.08 -5.80 20.49
C ILE A 584 16.21 -5.06 19.15
N SER A 585 15.67 -5.62 18.06
CA SER A 585 15.69 -5.00 16.74
C SER A 585 14.42 -4.21 16.46
N ARG A 586 14.55 -2.90 16.29
CA ARG A 586 13.49 -1.96 15.88
C ARG A 586 12.74 -2.48 14.64
N VAL A 587 11.60 -3.17 14.83
CA VAL A 587 10.80 -3.74 13.73
C VAL A 587 10.14 -2.60 12.97
N PRO A 588 10.29 -2.51 11.63
CA PRO A 588 9.61 -1.50 10.84
C PRO A 588 8.09 -1.56 11.06
N ALA A 589 7.45 -0.40 11.15
CA ALA A 589 6.01 -0.22 11.29
C ALA A 589 5.27 -0.54 9.97
N LEU A 590 5.63 -1.62 9.29
CA LEU A 590 5.04 -2.09 8.04
C LEU A 590 4.34 -3.43 8.26
N GLN A 591 3.11 -3.55 7.79
CA GLN A 591 2.33 -4.78 7.80
C GLN A 591 2.09 -5.26 6.38
N GLU A 592 2.58 -6.46 6.05
CA GLU A 592 2.17 -7.15 4.83
C GLU A 592 0.73 -7.64 5.00
N LEU A 593 -0.13 -7.27 4.06
CA LEU A 593 -1.55 -7.62 4.08
C LEU A 593 -1.79 -8.94 3.34
N GLY A 594 -1.16 -9.11 2.19
CA GLY A 594 -1.26 -10.30 1.35
C GLY A 594 -1.14 -9.99 -0.14
N SER A 595 -1.43 -10.99 -0.96
CA SER A 595 -1.25 -10.93 -2.42
C SER A 595 -2.56 -11.14 -3.17
N VAL A 596 -2.85 -10.31 -4.17
CA VAL A 596 -3.98 -10.49 -5.10
C VAL A 596 -3.47 -11.06 -6.42
N LYS A 597 -3.89 -12.28 -6.75
CA LYS A 597 -3.46 -13.00 -7.96
C LYS A 597 -4.27 -12.55 -9.18
N PHE A 598 -3.68 -12.55 -10.36
CA PHE A 598 -4.38 -12.35 -11.63
C PHE A 598 -4.75 -13.71 -12.25
N VAL A 599 -5.70 -14.42 -11.63
CA VAL A 599 -6.06 -15.81 -12.01
C VAL A 599 -6.59 -15.93 -13.44
N ASP A 600 -7.26 -14.88 -13.94
CA ASP A 600 -7.79 -14.79 -15.29
C ASP A 600 -7.26 -13.54 -16.00
N SER A 601 -6.96 -13.68 -17.30
CA SER A 601 -6.74 -12.54 -18.19
C SER A 601 -8.04 -11.71 -18.25
N GLY A 602 -8.05 -10.54 -17.63
CA GLY A 602 -9.26 -9.74 -17.47
C GLY A 602 -9.57 -9.30 -16.04
N ARG A 603 -8.88 -9.85 -15.03
CA ARG A 603 -9.02 -9.39 -13.65
C ARG A 603 -8.51 -7.94 -13.50
N LEU A 604 -9.41 -7.04 -13.14
CA LEU A 604 -9.10 -5.65 -12.78
C LEU A 604 -8.94 -5.55 -11.26
N VAL A 605 -7.87 -4.90 -10.80
CA VAL A 605 -7.57 -4.70 -9.37
C VAL A 605 -7.38 -3.21 -9.12
N ALA A 606 -8.20 -2.61 -8.25
CA ALA A 606 -8.10 -1.22 -7.83
C ALA A 606 -7.70 -1.13 -6.36
N TYR A 607 -6.83 -0.18 -6.02
CA TYR A 607 -6.27 -0.03 -4.68
C TYR A 607 -6.00 1.45 -4.37
N PRO A 608 -6.01 1.85 -3.08
CA PRO A 608 -5.61 3.20 -2.71
C PRO A 608 -4.09 3.31 -2.79
N HIS A 609 -3.62 4.46 -3.21
CA HIS A 609 -2.19 4.71 -3.37
C HIS A 609 -1.45 4.82 -2.03
N GLY A 610 -2.19 4.85 -0.91
CA GLY A 610 -1.67 4.67 0.45
C GLY A 610 -1.07 3.28 0.72
N LEU A 611 -1.40 2.27 -0.08
CA LEU A 611 -0.81 0.94 0.02
C LEU A 611 0.47 0.87 -0.82
N GLN A 612 1.56 0.49 -0.18
CA GLN A 612 2.76 0.09 -0.89
C GLN A 612 2.51 -1.24 -1.56
N HIS A 613 2.98 -1.38 -2.79
CA HIS A 613 2.77 -2.59 -3.57
C HIS A 613 4.01 -2.97 -4.36
N ARG A 614 3.99 -4.19 -4.89
CA ARG A 614 4.98 -4.69 -5.83
C ARG A 614 4.37 -5.79 -6.70
N MET A 615 4.83 -5.91 -7.94
CA MET A 615 4.59 -7.12 -8.72
C MET A 615 5.43 -8.27 -8.13
N GLY A 616 4.78 -9.39 -7.83
CA GLY A 616 5.42 -10.62 -7.37
C GLY A 616 6.33 -11.25 -8.42
N ALA A 617 7.17 -12.21 -8.01
CA ALA A 617 8.04 -12.92 -8.93
C ALA A 617 7.23 -13.78 -9.91
N VAL A 618 7.66 -13.78 -11.18
CA VAL A 618 7.01 -14.54 -12.26
C VAL A 618 8.05 -15.37 -12.98
N GLU A 619 7.75 -16.64 -13.28
CA GLU A 619 8.64 -17.54 -14.01
C GLU A 619 7.92 -18.25 -15.16
N LEU A 620 8.69 -18.85 -16.07
CA LEU A 620 8.14 -19.67 -17.16
C LEU A 620 7.50 -20.96 -16.62
N VAL A 621 6.29 -21.29 -17.09
CA VAL A 621 5.65 -22.58 -16.81
C VAL A 621 6.36 -23.69 -17.57
N ASP A 622 6.49 -23.55 -18.89
CA ASP A 622 7.36 -24.35 -19.74
C ASP A 622 8.68 -23.62 -19.95
N LYS A 623 9.74 -24.10 -19.27
CA LYS A 623 11.09 -23.52 -19.32
C LYS A 623 11.79 -23.69 -20.68
N SER A 624 11.19 -24.42 -21.63
CA SER A 624 11.74 -24.59 -22.98
C SER A 624 11.24 -23.53 -23.98
N SER A 625 10.18 -22.80 -23.64
CA SER A 625 9.53 -21.83 -24.52
C SER A 625 9.51 -20.43 -23.89
N PRO A 626 9.59 -19.34 -24.67
CA PRO A 626 9.38 -17.99 -24.13
C PRO A 626 7.97 -17.79 -23.58
N GLY A 627 7.81 -16.78 -22.74
CA GLY A 627 6.53 -16.39 -22.15
C GLY A 627 6.46 -14.88 -21.95
N TYR A 628 5.26 -14.34 -21.80
CA TYR A 628 5.07 -12.92 -21.49
C TYR A 628 3.77 -12.66 -20.74
N PHE A 629 3.66 -11.47 -20.16
CA PHE A 629 2.39 -10.91 -19.75
C PHE A 629 2.36 -9.40 -20.01
N ASP A 630 1.16 -8.90 -20.31
CA ASP A 630 0.90 -7.49 -20.60
C ASP A 630 0.00 -6.88 -19.52
N VAL A 631 0.39 -5.69 -19.07
CA VAL A 631 -0.25 -4.97 -17.97
C VAL A 631 -0.67 -3.58 -18.43
N LEU A 632 -1.90 -3.21 -18.11
CA LEU A 632 -2.41 -1.83 -18.17
C LEU A 632 -2.52 -1.30 -16.73
N GLU A 633 -1.85 -0.20 -16.45
CA GLU A 633 -1.86 0.49 -15.16
C GLU A 633 -2.49 1.88 -15.35
N LEU A 634 -3.44 2.22 -14.49
CA LEU A 634 -4.15 3.49 -14.45
C LEU A 634 -3.95 4.12 -13.08
N TRP A 635 -3.40 5.33 -13.04
CA TRP A 635 -3.19 6.06 -11.79
C TRP A 635 -4.07 7.31 -11.73
N LEU A 636 -4.90 7.37 -10.70
CA LEU A 636 -5.81 8.49 -10.43
C LEU A 636 -5.06 9.58 -9.67
N VAL A 637 -4.92 10.74 -10.32
CA VAL A 637 -4.52 12.00 -9.67
C VAL A 637 -5.69 12.46 -8.79
N ASP A 638 -5.42 12.98 -7.59
CA ASP A 638 -6.46 13.46 -6.68
C ASP A 638 -7.42 14.42 -7.41
N PRO A 639 -8.70 14.05 -7.54
CA PRO A 639 -9.66 14.86 -8.26
C PRO A 639 -9.89 16.24 -7.65
N ASN A 640 -9.47 16.50 -6.41
CA ASN A 640 -9.48 17.81 -5.75
C ASN A 640 -8.20 18.64 -6.06
N TYR A 641 -7.09 17.99 -6.42
CA TYR A 641 -5.79 18.61 -6.66
C TYR A 641 -5.41 18.53 -8.15
N ARG A 642 -5.59 19.63 -8.91
CA ARG A 642 -5.35 19.63 -10.35
C ARG A 642 -3.91 19.97 -10.66
N ILE A 643 -3.30 19.19 -11.54
CA ILE A 643 -1.95 19.42 -12.06
C ILE A 643 -1.96 19.78 -13.54
N CYS A 644 -0.80 20.20 -14.07
CA CYS A 644 -0.64 20.41 -15.51
C CYS A 644 -0.82 19.08 -16.25
N SER A 645 -1.57 19.08 -17.35
CA SER A 645 -1.98 17.86 -18.08
C SER A 645 -1.66 17.96 -19.57
N THR A 646 -1.93 16.90 -20.32
CA THR A 646 -1.86 16.90 -21.79
C THR A 646 -2.89 17.82 -22.46
N ARG A 647 -3.87 18.36 -21.72
CA ARG A 647 -4.71 19.48 -22.20
C ARG A 647 -3.93 20.80 -22.26
N ASN A 648 -2.89 20.94 -21.45
CA ASN A 648 -2.13 22.18 -21.32
C ASN A 648 -0.80 22.13 -22.08
N VAL A 649 -0.28 20.93 -22.32
CA VAL A 649 0.97 20.68 -23.04
C VAL A 649 0.65 20.03 -24.38
N PRO A 650 1.00 20.65 -25.53
CA PRO A 650 0.84 20.02 -26.83
C PRO A 650 1.73 18.77 -26.95
N PRO A 651 1.48 17.87 -27.94
CA PRO A 651 2.35 16.73 -28.14
C PRO A 651 3.82 17.12 -28.29
N GLN A 652 4.66 16.52 -27.45
CA GLN A 652 6.09 16.84 -27.38
C GLN A 652 6.92 16.03 -28.39
N ARG A 653 6.35 14.95 -28.95
CA ARG A 653 7.05 13.99 -29.81
C ARG A 653 7.38 14.56 -31.18
N HIS A 654 8.67 14.62 -31.50
CA HIS A 654 9.17 15.11 -32.78
C HIS A 654 8.68 14.30 -33.99
N ASP A 655 8.53 12.98 -33.86
CA ASP A 655 8.00 12.12 -34.91
C ASP A 655 6.51 12.41 -35.19
N TRP A 656 5.70 12.67 -34.16
CA TRP A 656 4.30 13.05 -34.34
C TRP A 656 4.16 14.39 -35.05
N TRP A 657 5.01 15.36 -34.68
CA TRP A 657 5.05 16.66 -35.34
C TRP A 657 5.36 16.51 -36.83
N PHE A 658 6.41 15.76 -37.14
CA PHE A 658 6.85 15.54 -38.51
C PHE A 658 5.74 14.87 -39.34
N ASP A 659 5.12 13.81 -38.82
CA ASP A 659 4.07 13.09 -39.53
C ASP A 659 2.83 13.96 -39.78
N ALA A 660 2.47 14.83 -38.83
CA ALA A 660 1.40 15.80 -39.01
C ALA A 660 1.73 16.83 -40.11
N VAL A 661 2.94 17.39 -40.12
CA VAL A 661 3.39 18.33 -41.17
C VAL A 661 3.37 17.67 -42.54
N MET A 662 3.86 16.42 -42.65
CA MET A 662 3.86 15.67 -43.90
C MET A 662 2.43 15.38 -44.39
N GLN A 663 1.50 15.07 -43.48
CA GLN A 663 0.09 14.88 -43.82
C GLN A 663 -0.57 16.19 -44.28
N ALA A 664 -0.30 17.32 -43.61
CA ALA A 664 -0.82 18.62 -43.98
C ALA A 664 -0.27 19.06 -45.36
N GLU A 665 0.99 18.77 -45.66
CA GLU A 665 1.59 18.99 -46.98
C GLU A 665 0.91 18.12 -48.05
N ALA A 666 0.70 16.83 -47.78
CA ALA A 666 0.04 15.91 -48.70
C ALA A 666 -1.42 16.33 -49.00
N LYS A 667 -2.12 16.91 -48.02
CA LYS A 667 -3.47 17.49 -48.18
C LYS A 667 -3.47 18.88 -48.83
N GLY A 668 -2.31 19.49 -49.03
CA GLY A 668 -2.16 20.85 -49.58
C GLY A 668 -2.56 21.97 -48.61
N GLU A 669 -2.76 21.63 -47.34
CA GLU A 669 -3.10 22.54 -46.23
C GLU A 669 -1.84 23.28 -45.72
N TRP A 670 -0.68 22.65 -45.85
CA TRP A 670 0.63 23.24 -45.59
C TRP A 670 1.43 23.37 -46.89
N LYS A 671 2.09 24.51 -47.08
CA LYS A 671 3.00 24.75 -48.22
C LYS A 671 4.32 25.28 -47.72
N TRP A 672 5.39 24.53 -47.94
CA TRP A 672 6.73 25.03 -47.71
C TRP A 672 6.96 26.32 -48.52
N PRO A 673 7.61 27.34 -47.95
CA PRO A 673 7.91 28.61 -48.65
C PRO A 673 8.68 28.40 -49.96
N ARG A 674 9.36 27.26 -50.11
CA ARG A 674 10.01 26.76 -51.33
C ARG A 674 9.85 25.24 -51.39
N ARG A 675 9.74 24.63 -52.58
CA ARG A 675 9.84 23.17 -52.73
C ARG A 675 11.23 22.73 -52.26
N LEU A 676 11.32 22.20 -51.05
CA LEU A 676 12.55 21.67 -50.48
C LEU A 676 12.75 20.23 -50.99
N PRO A 677 13.97 19.82 -51.36
CA PRO A 677 14.28 18.41 -51.57
C PRO A 677 14.01 17.58 -50.30
N ASN A 678 13.62 16.32 -50.45
CA ASN A 678 13.32 15.43 -49.33
C ASN A 678 14.48 15.32 -48.34
N GLU A 679 15.72 15.37 -48.84
CA GLU A 679 16.93 15.34 -48.03
C GLU A 679 17.05 16.57 -47.12
N ILE A 680 16.54 17.74 -47.56
CA ILE A 680 16.52 18.95 -46.75
C ILE A 680 15.36 18.92 -45.74
N VAL A 681 14.21 18.33 -46.11
CA VAL A 681 13.11 18.08 -45.17
C VAL A 681 13.55 17.10 -44.07
N GLU A 682 14.30 16.06 -44.43
CA GLU A 682 14.92 15.12 -43.49
C GLU A 682 16.04 15.77 -42.66
N GLN A 683 16.81 16.72 -43.22
CA GLN A 683 17.76 17.49 -42.41
C GLN A 683 17.04 18.43 -41.44
N ILE A 684 15.93 19.07 -41.82
CA ILE A 684 15.10 19.88 -40.92
C ILE A 684 14.61 19.02 -39.75
N ARG A 685 14.31 17.73 -39.99
CA ARG A 685 13.98 16.74 -38.96
C ARG A 685 15.08 16.61 -37.88
N GLY A 686 16.34 16.85 -38.22
CA GLY A 686 17.48 16.77 -37.30
C GLY A 686 17.89 18.09 -36.66
N TYR A 687 17.36 19.24 -37.11
CA TYR A 687 17.79 20.59 -36.71
C TYR A 687 16.72 21.41 -35.96
N ALA A 688 15.54 20.86 -35.68
CA ALA A 688 14.56 21.52 -34.79
C ALA A 688 15.16 21.60 -33.37
N ALA A 689 15.72 22.76 -33.04
CA ALA A 689 16.76 22.86 -32.01
C ALA A 689 16.29 22.68 -30.55
N ASP A 690 15.00 22.95 -30.23
CA ASP A 690 14.54 22.99 -28.83
C ASP A 690 13.14 22.40 -28.56
N TYR A 691 12.24 22.36 -29.57
CA TYR A 691 10.90 21.78 -29.47
C TYR A 691 10.35 21.57 -30.89
N PRO A 692 9.71 20.42 -31.23
CA PRO A 692 9.40 19.26 -30.39
C PRO A 692 10.64 18.52 -29.84
N VAL A 693 10.47 17.77 -28.76
CA VAL A 693 11.54 17.08 -28.02
C VAL A 693 12.00 15.83 -28.78
N SER A 694 13.32 15.66 -28.87
CA SER A 694 13.92 14.47 -29.49
C SER A 694 13.81 13.24 -28.57
N MET A 695 13.82 12.02 -29.15
CA MET A 695 13.85 10.79 -28.34
C MET A 695 15.08 10.68 -27.43
N GLU A 696 16.23 11.19 -27.88
CA GLU A 696 17.47 11.19 -27.09
C GLU A 696 17.34 12.08 -25.85
N GLU A 697 16.79 13.28 -26.01
CA GLU A 697 16.56 14.20 -24.91
C GLU A 697 15.48 13.69 -23.95
N ALA A 698 14.38 13.15 -24.47
CA ALA A 698 13.33 12.54 -23.66
C ALA A 698 13.87 11.38 -22.80
N ARG A 699 14.79 10.57 -23.34
CA ARG A 699 15.47 9.50 -22.58
C ARG A 699 16.39 10.06 -21.48
N ARG A 700 17.08 11.17 -21.72
CA ARG A 700 17.88 11.86 -20.69
C ARG A 700 17.00 12.40 -19.55
N TRP A 701 15.85 12.99 -19.88
CA TRP A 701 14.89 13.46 -18.88
C TRP A 701 14.30 12.29 -18.09
N GLN A 702 13.95 11.20 -18.76
CA GLN A 702 13.48 9.98 -18.13
C GLN A 702 14.50 9.42 -17.13
N GLU A 703 15.78 9.35 -17.49
CA GLU A 703 16.83 8.85 -16.61
C GLU A 703 16.95 9.71 -15.33
N LYS A 704 17.02 11.03 -15.48
CA LYS A 704 17.02 11.96 -14.33
C LYS A 704 15.76 11.86 -13.49
N ARG A 705 14.59 11.67 -14.11
CA ARG A 705 13.34 11.46 -13.37
C ARG A 705 13.40 10.17 -12.55
N ARG A 706 13.91 9.07 -13.12
CA ARG A 706 14.09 7.80 -12.38
C ARG A 706 15.02 7.96 -11.18
N GLU A 707 16.05 8.80 -11.28
CA GLU A 707 16.90 9.15 -10.13
C GLU A 707 16.11 9.87 -9.03
N HIS A 708 15.27 10.85 -9.40
CA HIS A 708 14.41 11.55 -8.43
C HIS A 708 13.38 10.61 -7.79
N GLU A 709 12.77 9.73 -8.57
CA GLU A 709 11.82 8.72 -8.07
C GLU A 709 12.50 7.74 -7.12
N LYS A 710 13.72 7.29 -7.45
CA LYS A 710 14.52 6.45 -6.55
C LYS A 710 14.79 7.13 -5.21
N LEU A 711 15.21 8.40 -5.22
CA LEU A 711 15.41 9.18 -3.99
C LEU A 711 14.10 9.33 -3.20
N CYS A 712 12.97 9.48 -3.89
CA CYS A 712 11.65 9.52 -3.25
C CYS A 712 11.29 8.18 -2.59
N GLN A 713 11.54 7.04 -3.24
CA GLN A 713 11.34 5.71 -2.63
C GLN A 713 12.27 5.50 -1.43
N GLU A 714 13.52 5.94 -1.52
CA GLU A 714 14.47 5.94 -0.40
C GLU A 714 13.94 6.81 0.75
N ALA A 715 13.40 8.00 0.47
CA ALA A 715 12.77 8.88 1.47
C ALA A 715 11.63 8.18 2.22
N VAL A 716 10.76 7.48 1.47
CA VAL A 716 9.62 6.74 2.02
C VAL A 716 10.13 5.57 2.87
N GLN A 717 11.11 4.81 2.37
CA GLN A 717 11.58 3.58 3.01
C GLN A 717 12.45 3.83 4.25
N HIS A 718 13.34 4.82 4.22
CA HIS A 718 14.22 5.15 5.35
C HIS A 718 13.49 5.80 6.52
N CYS A 719 12.29 6.33 6.29
CA CYS A 719 11.52 7.08 7.27
C CYS A 719 10.28 6.35 7.78
N VAL A 720 10.17 5.05 7.51
CA VAL A 720 9.21 4.19 8.20
C VAL A 720 9.62 4.11 9.67
N ASP A 721 8.71 4.44 10.58
CA ASP A 721 9.00 4.34 12.01
C ASP A 721 9.23 2.88 12.41
N GLY A 722 10.05 2.65 13.43
CA GLY A 722 10.19 1.34 14.05
C GLY A 722 9.35 1.28 15.31
N TYR A 723 8.81 0.13 15.68
CA TYR A 723 8.22 -0.02 17.01
C TYR A 723 9.30 0.03 18.07
N MET A 724 9.13 0.92 19.05
CA MET A 724 10.07 1.16 20.14
C MET A 724 9.54 0.62 21.44
N PHE A 725 10.04 -0.54 21.81
CA PHE A 725 9.43 -1.34 22.84
C PHE A 725 10.14 -1.25 24.21
N LEU A 726 11.33 -0.62 24.34
CA LEU A 726 12.22 -0.91 25.48
C LEU A 726 13.21 0.16 26.01
N GLU A 727 13.30 1.40 25.52
CA GLU A 727 14.45 2.26 25.92
C GLU A 727 14.51 2.73 27.40
N GLN A 728 13.41 2.75 28.16
CA GLN A 728 13.42 3.35 29.52
C GLN A 728 13.91 2.44 30.67
N TRP A 729 14.24 1.17 30.43
CA TRP A 729 14.53 0.22 31.53
C TRP A 729 15.86 -0.54 31.39
N LEU A 730 16.68 -0.23 30.38
CA LEU A 730 18.00 -0.85 30.17
C LEU A 730 19.17 -0.06 30.82
N THR A 731 18.90 1.00 31.58
CA THR A 731 19.90 1.75 32.38
C THR A 731 19.74 1.57 33.87
#